data_AF-A0A3R6I2L0-F1
#
_entry.id   AF-A0A3R6I2L0-F1
#
_cell.length_a   1.000
_cell.length_b   1.000
_cell.length_c   1.000
_cell.angle_alpha   90.00
_cell.angle_beta   90.00
_cell.angle_gamma   90.00
#
_symmetry.space_group_name_H-M   'P 1'
#
loop_
_entity.id
_entity.type
_entity.pdbx_description
1 polymer ?
#
loop_
_entity_poly.entity_id
_entity_poly.type
_entity_poly.pdbx_seq_one_letter_code
_entity_poly.pdbx_strand_id
1 'polypeptide(L)'
;MKKNLCGRLLEYGRACRCELKDTGWGMKLVVLVITGFFCGALATEYFGNRIYFFSGGVILSDMLLVGIVRLLSHIGDRIWHRNIGNILYGIAGALIFVCSCVYGSVGNEHMVSTFFATLIYILLLLSGRFIWAWLVKRHHTLFCGIHFAAGCVIWCVFLVFLFGQGFVDDYISEYRNHNTYVTQAGEVDGFVDYIAQGEYTPVCVTYGPDGETDMATGTVDLSPYVAKEKKWHRIYRNFFTKHTRKDAPVAGKIWYPAEAENCPVVFMAHGNHSITAESYLGYDYLGEYLASHGYVFVSVDENILNERSGENDARAVLLLENIGEILKKNKDESLPVYGKIDENHIALMGHSRGGEMIADAYLFNEYDAYPGNGMFTFDYHYSIQALIAVAPSVNQYLPAGHETELSDVDYLVLQGANDQDISVFLGNEQYENVSFSKDGAYIASSLYIAGANHGQFNTEWGGYDIGRPFSLWLNVKNFITAEDQQEILKIASLVFLDKSLKENNTYADFLTDYAKYAAYLPKTLYVQQYETSDASFITDYEEDSDLETAPGGSISAEHFTMWTEEELADSESAMGKRENHAVRLKWKDTNDAYYEIMTDGQMAMEDGGICFDAMDLREEADDEPMDFSVVLTDIHGNHAVSSVSDSVILYPAFPVKLSKIQYLTGKSEYKRQLQTVHITADQFVAEDGFNREQIKSIRFVFDRIENGAINLDNIAFVK
;
A
#
# COMPACT_ATOMS: atom_id res chain seq x y z
N MET A 1 -5.21 -76.27 -11.99
CA MET A 1 -5.07 -74.88 -12.46
C MET A 1 -5.67 -73.83 -11.51
N LYS A 2 -6.94 -73.93 -11.05
CA LYS A 2 -7.55 -72.96 -10.11
C LYS A 2 -6.79 -72.73 -8.79
N LYS A 3 -6.20 -73.77 -8.17
CA LYS A 3 -5.41 -73.64 -6.92
C LYS A 3 -4.04 -72.96 -7.11
N ASN A 4 -3.36 -73.16 -8.24
CA ASN A 4 -2.09 -72.51 -8.55
C ASN A 4 -2.25 -71.05 -8.99
N LEU A 5 -3.37 -70.71 -9.65
CA LEU A 5 -3.70 -69.33 -9.98
C LEU A 5 -4.08 -68.52 -8.73
N CYS A 6 -4.83 -69.12 -7.80
CA CYS A 6 -5.21 -68.49 -6.54
C CYS A 6 -4.00 -68.27 -5.61
N GLY A 7 -3.09 -69.24 -5.53
CA GLY A 7 -1.82 -69.10 -4.78
C GLY A 7 -0.90 -68.03 -5.35
N ARG A 8 -0.73 -67.97 -6.68
CA ARG A 8 0.06 -66.93 -7.34
C ARG A 8 -0.59 -65.56 -7.28
N LEU A 9 -1.92 -65.44 -7.36
CA LEU A 9 -2.63 -64.17 -7.16
C LEU A 9 -2.62 -63.71 -5.69
N LEU A 10 -2.55 -64.63 -4.72
CA LEU A 10 -2.32 -64.33 -3.30
C LEU A 10 -0.88 -63.89 -3.02
N GLU A 11 0.12 -64.47 -3.68
CA GLU A 11 1.51 -64.01 -3.64
C GLU A 11 1.71 -62.68 -4.37
N TYR A 12 1.10 -62.49 -5.55
CA TYR A 12 1.09 -61.20 -6.25
C TYR A 12 0.34 -60.13 -5.43
N GLY A 13 -0.77 -60.50 -4.80
CA GLY A 13 -1.51 -59.65 -3.86
C GLY A 13 -0.80 -59.42 -2.52
N ARG A 14 0.24 -60.19 -2.17
CA ARG A 14 1.15 -59.90 -1.04
C ARG A 14 2.37 -59.08 -1.49
N ALA A 15 2.89 -59.30 -2.70
CA ALA A 15 4.00 -58.55 -3.29
C ALA A 15 3.59 -57.13 -3.76
N CYS A 16 2.34 -56.93 -4.18
CA CYS A 16 1.75 -55.62 -4.49
C CYS A 16 1.18 -54.91 -3.25
N ARG A 17 1.13 -55.56 -2.09
CA ARG A 17 0.75 -54.89 -0.85
C ARG A 17 1.95 -54.10 -0.35
N CYS A 18 1.99 -52.82 -0.69
CA CYS A 18 2.78 -51.86 0.08
C CYS A 18 2.24 -51.84 1.51
N GLU A 19 2.74 -52.71 2.38
CA GLU A 19 2.48 -52.62 3.82
C GLU A 19 3.16 -51.36 4.34
N LEU A 20 2.40 -50.29 4.42
CA LEU A 20 2.79 -48.98 4.97
C LEU A 20 2.52 -48.91 6.48
N LYS A 21 2.51 -50.06 7.18
CA LYS A 21 2.13 -50.14 8.60
C LYS A 21 3.16 -49.48 9.54
N ASP A 22 4.41 -49.33 9.10
CA ASP A 22 5.53 -48.79 9.92
C ASP A 22 6.13 -47.49 9.38
N THR A 23 5.41 -46.77 8.51
CA THR A 23 5.92 -45.58 7.82
C THR A 23 5.51 -44.26 8.46
N GLY A 24 4.91 -44.30 9.66
CA GLY A 24 4.51 -43.10 10.40
C GLY A 24 5.68 -42.20 10.82
N TRP A 25 6.91 -42.73 10.85
CA TRP A 25 8.13 -41.96 11.08
C TRP A 25 8.41 -40.95 9.97
N GLY A 26 8.15 -41.30 8.70
CA GLY A 26 8.30 -40.35 7.59
C GLY A 26 7.40 -39.13 7.74
N MET A 27 6.15 -39.33 8.17
CA MET A 27 5.23 -38.23 8.47
C MET A 27 5.72 -37.35 9.61
N LYS A 28 6.23 -37.95 10.70
CA LYS A 28 6.81 -37.17 11.82
C LYS A 28 8.00 -36.33 11.40
N LEU A 29 8.86 -36.88 10.54
CA LEU A 29 10.01 -36.14 10.04
C LEU A 29 9.57 -34.91 9.24
N VAL A 30 8.53 -35.05 8.40
CA VAL A 30 7.94 -33.91 7.68
C VAL A 30 7.43 -32.84 8.63
N VAL A 31 6.71 -33.25 9.69
CA VAL A 31 6.23 -32.30 10.72
C VAL A 31 7.40 -31.51 11.30
N LEU A 32 8.44 -32.20 11.81
CA LEU A 32 9.59 -31.55 12.42
C LEU A 32 10.33 -30.63 11.45
N VAL A 33 10.54 -31.06 10.19
CA VAL A 33 11.20 -30.24 9.17
C VAL A 33 10.40 -28.96 8.89
N ILE A 34 9.07 -29.07 8.74
CA ILE A 34 8.21 -27.92 8.48
C ILE A 34 8.19 -27.01 9.72
N THR A 35 7.83 -27.53 10.90
CA THR A 35 7.73 -26.69 12.11
C THR A 35 9.05 -26.05 12.46
N GLY A 36 10.14 -26.81 12.39
CA GLY A 36 11.49 -26.29 12.61
C GLY A 36 11.83 -25.18 11.63
N PHE A 37 11.59 -25.38 10.33
CA PHE A 37 11.88 -24.38 9.31
C PHE A 37 11.09 -23.07 9.53
N PHE A 38 9.76 -23.15 9.71
CA PHE A 38 8.92 -21.97 9.89
C PHE A 38 9.25 -21.21 11.18
N CYS A 39 9.51 -21.93 12.29
CA CYS A 39 9.96 -21.31 13.53
C CYS A 39 11.38 -20.73 13.45
N GLY A 40 12.29 -21.39 12.74
CA GLY A 40 13.64 -20.87 12.46
C GLY A 40 13.60 -19.61 11.62
N ALA A 41 12.76 -19.58 10.58
CA ALA A 41 12.53 -18.41 9.74
C ALA A 41 11.98 -17.24 10.57
N LEU A 42 10.96 -17.49 11.40
CA LEU A 42 10.40 -16.48 12.32
C LEU A 42 11.46 -15.96 13.31
N ALA A 43 12.29 -16.84 13.87
CA ALA A 43 13.38 -16.42 14.77
C ALA A 43 14.43 -15.57 14.06
N THR A 44 14.68 -15.83 12.77
CA THR A 44 15.59 -15.03 11.95
C THR A 44 15.01 -13.64 11.68
N GLU A 45 13.69 -13.56 11.49
CA GLU A 45 12.97 -12.29 11.30
C GLU A 45 13.10 -11.38 12.53
N TYR A 46 12.79 -11.92 13.73
CA TYR A 46 12.82 -11.12 14.96
C TYR A 46 14.21 -10.82 15.50
N PHE A 47 15.17 -11.74 15.32
CA PHE A 47 16.49 -11.60 15.94
C PHE A 47 17.62 -11.24 14.97
N GLY A 48 17.32 -11.18 13.68
CA GLY A 48 18.24 -10.84 12.61
C GLY A 48 18.76 -12.06 11.83
N ASN A 49 19.38 -11.76 10.68
CA ASN A 49 19.72 -12.72 9.61
C ASN A 49 20.91 -13.66 9.90
N ARG A 50 21.12 -14.07 11.15
CA ARG A 50 22.24 -14.94 11.55
C ARG A 50 21.80 -16.39 11.68
N ILE A 51 22.60 -17.31 11.13
CA ILE A 51 22.29 -18.75 11.09
C ILE A 51 22.04 -19.39 12.47
N TYR A 52 22.62 -18.85 13.53
CA TYR A 52 22.40 -19.36 14.88
C TYR A 52 21.01 -19.00 15.43
N PHE A 53 20.38 -17.89 15.00
CA PHE A 53 18.99 -17.59 15.35
C PHE A 53 18.04 -18.55 14.62
N PHE A 54 18.28 -18.80 13.33
CA PHE A 54 17.56 -19.83 12.59
C PHE A 54 17.67 -21.21 13.28
N SER A 55 18.90 -21.65 13.54
CA SER A 55 19.17 -22.95 14.16
C SER A 55 18.60 -23.04 15.58
N GLY A 56 18.70 -21.96 16.35
CA GLY A 56 18.12 -21.85 17.69
C GLY A 56 16.60 -21.94 17.67
N GLY A 57 15.95 -21.27 16.71
CA GLY A 57 14.51 -21.34 16.48
C GLY A 57 14.05 -22.77 16.16
N VAL A 58 14.73 -23.44 15.22
CA VAL A 58 14.48 -24.85 14.87
C VAL A 58 14.58 -25.76 16.09
N ILE A 59 15.70 -25.67 16.84
CA ILE A 59 15.96 -26.56 17.97
C ILE A 59 14.93 -26.31 19.09
N LEU A 60 14.66 -25.04 19.41
CA LEU A 60 13.73 -24.68 20.48
C LEU A 60 12.30 -25.10 20.14
N SER A 61 11.84 -24.87 18.91
CA SER A 61 10.51 -25.28 18.47
C SER A 61 10.33 -26.79 18.52
N ASP A 62 11.31 -27.55 18.04
CA ASP A 62 11.26 -29.01 18.06
C ASP A 62 11.27 -29.54 19.50
N MET A 63 12.09 -28.96 20.38
CA MET A 63 12.12 -29.33 21.80
C MET A 63 10.77 -29.06 22.49
N LEU A 64 10.16 -27.90 22.26
CA LEU A 64 8.86 -27.53 22.81
C LEU A 64 7.75 -28.43 22.26
N LEU A 65 7.72 -28.63 20.95
CA LEU A 65 6.75 -29.50 20.28
C LEU A 65 6.82 -30.93 20.84
N VAL A 66 8.04 -31.49 20.95
CA VAL A 66 8.24 -32.83 21.52
C VAL A 66 7.79 -32.88 22.98
N GLY A 67 8.09 -31.87 23.78
CA GLY A 67 7.70 -31.76 25.18
C GLY A 67 6.18 -31.73 25.35
N ILE A 68 5.49 -30.84 24.63
CA ILE A 68 4.04 -30.67 24.65
C ILE A 68 3.35 -31.96 24.20
N VAL A 69 3.77 -32.54 23.08
CA VAL A 69 3.15 -33.78 22.59
C VAL A 69 3.35 -34.93 23.57
N ARG A 70 4.53 -35.07 24.21
CA ARG A 70 4.75 -36.09 25.24
C ARG A 70 3.84 -35.88 26.45
N LEU A 71 3.68 -34.65 26.91
CA LEU A 71 2.80 -34.31 28.03
C LEU A 71 1.34 -34.64 27.72
N LEU A 72 0.83 -34.18 26.56
CA LEU A 72 -0.55 -34.42 26.13
C LEU A 72 -0.81 -35.89 25.82
N SER A 73 0.16 -36.61 25.24
CA SER A 73 0.06 -38.05 25.03
C SER A 73 -0.03 -38.82 26.34
N HIS A 74 0.72 -38.41 27.37
CA HIS A 74 0.64 -39.05 28.69
C HIS A 74 -0.76 -38.93 29.32
N ILE A 75 -1.49 -37.85 29.04
CA ILE A 75 -2.87 -37.65 29.48
C ILE A 75 -3.84 -38.44 28.59
N GLY A 76 -3.68 -38.36 27.27
CA GLY A 76 -4.56 -39.00 26.29
C GLY A 76 -4.45 -40.53 26.23
N ASP A 77 -3.26 -41.09 26.46
CA ASP A 77 -3.04 -42.53 26.49
C ASP A 77 -3.74 -43.20 27.69
N ARG A 78 -4.00 -42.45 28.78
CA ARG A 78 -4.84 -42.92 29.89
C ARG A 78 -6.33 -43.02 29.53
N ILE A 79 -6.76 -42.36 28.46
CA ILE A 79 -8.18 -42.23 28.08
C ILE A 79 -8.51 -43.10 26.85
N TRP A 80 -7.62 -43.19 25.85
CA TRP A 80 -7.97 -43.73 24.52
C TRP A 80 -7.07 -44.87 23.99
N HIS A 81 -6.00 -45.26 24.70
CA HIS A 81 -5.13 -46.43 24.41
C HIS A 81 -4.56 -46.59 22.98
N ARG A 82 -4.63 -45.60 22.07
CA ARG A 82 -4.12 -45.72 20.68
C ARG A 82 -3.41 -44.45 20.20
N ASN A 83 -2.11 -44.56 19.89
CA ASN A 83 -1.28 -43.71 18.99
C ASN A 83 -1.58 -42.19 18.96
N ILE A 84 -2.01 -41.61 20.08
CA ILE A 84 -2.51 -40.23 20.12
C ILE A 84 -1.40 -39.22 19.85
N GLY A 85 -0.17 -39.53 20.25
CA GLY A 85 0.98 -38.67 20.00
C GLY A 85 1.26 -38.40 18.52
N ASN A 86 1.08 -39.39 17.63
CA ASN A 86 1.29 -39.16 16.19
C ASN A 86 0.25 -38.21 15.61
N ILE A 87 -0.99 -38.29 16.12
CA ILE A 87 -2.09 -37.41 15.73
C ILE A 87 -1.80 -35.99 16.24
N LEU A 88 -1.36 -35.86 17.50
CA LEU A 88 -1.00 -34.58 18.10
C LEU A 88 0.17 -33.88 17.38
N TYR A 89 1.22 -34.61 16.98
CA TYR A 89 2.28 -34.06 16.11
C TYR A 89 1.71 -33.55 14.79
N GLY A 90 0.86 -34.35 14.14
CA GLY A 90 0.23 -33.97 12.87
C GLY A 90 -0.61 -32.70 12.99
N ILE A 91 -1.40 -32.56 14.06
CA ILE A 91 -2.24 -31.39 14.33
C ILE A 91 -1.38 -30.14 14.60
N ALA A 92 -0.37 -30.23 15.46
CA ALA A 92 0.46 -29.09 15.79
C ALA A 92 1.24 -28.56 14.56
N GLY A 93 1.79 -29.47 13.74
CA GLY A 93 2.43 -29.08 12.48
C GLY A 93 1.44 -28.47 11.48
N ALA A 94 0.22 -29.00 11.41
CA ALA A 94 -0.83 -28.46 10.55
C ALA A 94 -1.18 -27.03 10.96
N LEU A 95 -1.34 -26.76 12.27
CA LEU A 95 -1.67 -25.44 12.78
C LEU A 95 -0.61 -24.42 12.39
N ILE A 96 0.68 -24.69 12.62
CA ILE A 96 1.77 -23.76 12.27
C ILE A 96 1.79 -23.51 10.75
N PHE A 97 1.69 -24.58 9.95
CA PHE A 97 1.71 -24.47 8.49
C PHE A 97 0.52 -23.70 7.93
N VAL A 98 -0.69 -24.01 8.42
CA VAL A 98 -1.93 -23.34 8.03
C VAL A 98 -1.91 -21.89 8.49
N CYS A 99 -1.53 -21.60 9.73
CA CYS A 99 -1.38 -20.22 10.21
C CYS A 99 -0.44 -19.41 9.34
N SER A 100 0.72 -19.98 8.97
CA SER A 100 1.65 -19.28 8.10
C SER A 100 1.09 -19.03 6.70
N CYS A 101 0.41 -20.02 6.11
CA CYS A 101 -0.25 -19.85 4.81
C CYS A 101 -1.37 -18.83 4.88
N VAL A 102 -2.22 -18.87 5.90
CA VAL A 102 -3.37 -17.96 6.04
C VAL A 102 -2.90 -16.52 6.19
N TYR A 103 -1.89 -16.27 7.03
CA TYR A 103 -1.34 -14.92 7.22
C TYR A 103 -0.52 -14.45 6.02
N GLY A 104 0.22 -15.33 5.36
CA GLY A 104 1.02 -14.98 4.17
C GLY A 104 0.24 -14.94 2.85
N SER A 105 -1.02 -15.40 2.83
CA SER A 105 -1.88 -15.36 1.63
C SER A 105 -2.77 -14.13 1.66
N VAL A 106 -2.14 -12.95 1.71
CA VAL A 106 -2.80 -11.64 1.67
C VAL A 106 -3.80 -11.59 0.50
N GLY A 107 -4.94 -10.94 0.72
CA GLY A 107 -6.04 -10.82 -0.26
C GLY A 107 -6.90 -12.08 -0.47
N ASN A 108 -6.60 -13.21 0.18
CA ASN A 108 -7.46 -14.40 0.13
C ASN A 108 -8.45 -14.48 1.31
N GLU A 109 -9.64 -15.00 1.02
CA GLU A 109 -10.52 -15.54 2.05
C GLU A 109 -9.80 -16.60 2.91
N HIS A 110 -9.84 -16.44 4.24
CA HIS A 110 -9.18 -17.36 5.17
C HIS A 110 -9.57 -18.83 4.97
N MET A 111 -10.82 -19.11 4.57
CA MET A 111 -11.29 -20.48 4.29
C MET A 111 -10.57 -21.12 3.08
N VAL A 112 -10.33 -20.34 2.03
CA VAL A 112 -9.64 -20.80 0.82
C VAL A 112 -8.19 -21.13 1.16
N SER A 113 -7.48 -20.20 1.81
CA SER A 113 -6.10 -20.41 2.26
C SER A 113 -5.98 -21.61 3.19
N THR A 114 -6.93 -21.79 4.11
CA THR A 114 -6.98 -22.96 5.01
C THR A 114 -7.15 -24.28 4.26
N PHE A 115 -8.05 -24.32 3.26
CA PHE A 115 -8.27 -25.51 2.44
C PHE A 115 -7.02 -25.91 1.67
N PHE A 116 -6.39 -24.97 0.94
CA PHE A 116 -5.19 -25.23 0.17
C PHE A 116 -3.99 -25.59 1.06
N ALA A 117 -3.79 -24.88 2.17
CA ALA A 117 -2.77 -25.23 3.14
C ALA A 117 -2.95 -26.65 3.68
N THR A 118 -4.18 -27.02 4.02
CA THR A 118 -4.50 -28.37 4.51
C THR A 118 -4.23 -29.44 3.45
N LEU A 119 -4.60 -29.18 2.19
CA LEU A 119 -4.34 -30.08 1.07
C LEU A 119 -2.83 -30.26 0.83
N ILE A 120 -2.09 -29.16 0.74
CA ILE A 120 -0.62 -29.17 0.57
C ILE A 120 0.02 -29.93 1.73
N TYR A 121 -0.39 -29.65 2.97
CA TYR A 121 0.14 -30.33 4.15
C TYR A 121 -0.11 -31.85 4.13
N ILE A 122 -1.31 -32.29 3.74
CA ILE A 122 -1.63 -33.71 3.58
C ILE A 122 -0.73 -34.35 2.51
N LEU A 123 -0.52 -33.68 1.38
CA LEU A 123 0.38 -34.15 0.32
C LEU A 123 1.83 -34.26 0.80
N LEU A 124 2.31 -33.29 1.60
CA LEU A 124 3.64 -33.34 2.22
C LEU A 124 3.77 -34.51 3.19
N LEU A 125 2.75 -34.77 4.03
CA LEU A 125 2.75 -35.93 4.91
C LEU A 125 2.77 -37.26 4.12
N LEU A 126 1.97 -37.36 3.05
CA LEU A 126 1.95 -38.53 2.17
C LEU A 126 3.30 -38.73 1.47
N SER A 127 3.92 -37.66 0.98
CA SER A 127 5.23 -37.70 0.33
C SER A 127 6.33 -38.18 1.28
N GLY A 128 6.37 -37.66 2.51
CA GLY A 128 7.31 -38.11 3.54
C GLY A 128 7.12 -39.58 3.89
N ARG A 129 5.86 -40.04 3.92
CA ARG A 129 5.53 -41.46 4.10
C ARG A 129 6.06 -42.32 2.95
N PHE A 130 5.96 -41.87 1.70
CA PHE A 130 6.48 -42.59 0.53
C PHE A 130 8.01 -42.63 0.51
N ILE A 131 8.67 -41.51 0.78
CA ILE A 131 10.13 -41.41 0.85
C ILE A 131 10.66 -42.32 1.95
N TRP A 132 10.08 -42.26 3.15
CA TRP A 132 10.48 -43.11 4.27
C TRP A 132 10.27 -44.60 4.00
N ALA A 133 9.15 -44.96 3.37
CA ALA A 133 8.86 -46.35 2.99
C ALA A 133 9.93 -46.91 2.06
N TRP A 134 10.48 -46.08 1.17
CA TRP A 134 11.59 -46.45 0.32
C TRP A 134 12.88 -46.63 1.13
N LEU A 135 13.25 -45.66 1.96
CA LEU A 135 14.52 -45.66 2.70
C LEU A 135 14.65 -46.83 3.70
N VAL A 136 13.56 -47.25 4.34
CA VAL A 136 13.60 -48.30 5.39
C VAL A 136 13.44 -49.72 4.83
N LYS A 137 12.86 -49.87 3.63
CA LYS A 137 12.66 -51.20 3.03
C LYS A 137 13.97 -51.75 2.47
N ARG A 138 14.27 -53.00 2.82
CA ARG A 138 15.41 -53.75 2.26
C ARG A 138 15.18 -54.27 0.84
N HIS A 139 13.93 -54.35 0.40
CA HIS A 139 13.55 -54.82 -0.95
C HIS A 139 12.64 -53.81 -1.63
N HIS A 140 13.05 -53.34 -2.81
CA HIS A 140 12.34 -52.35 -3.60
C HIS A 140 11.54 -53.01 -4.72
N THR A 141 10.27 -52.62 -4.86
CA THR A 141 9.43 -53.00 -6.01
C THR A 141 9.20 -51.79 -6.91
N LEU A 142 8.81 -52.03 -8.17
CA LEU A 142 8.46 -50.95 -9.12
C LEU A 142 7.41 -49.99 -8.51
N PHE A 143 6.40 -50.55 -7.84
CA PHE A 143 5.37 -49.75 -7.17
C PHE A 143 5.93 -48.89 -6.04
N CYS A 144 6.88 -49.41 -5.23
CA CYS A 144 7.57 -48.58 -4.24
C CYS A 144 8.40 -47.47 -4.90
N GLY A 145 9.00 -47.73 -6.07
CA GLY A 145 9.77 -46.75 -6.83
C GLY A 145 8.91 -45.62 -7.37
N ILE A 146 7.72 -45.93 -7.88
CA ILE A 146 6.73 -44.92 -8.32
C ILE A 146 6.31 -44.03 -7.15
N HIS A 147 6.04 -44.59 -5.97
CA HIS A 147 5.66 -43.80 -4.79
C HIS A 147 6.81 -42.91 -4.32
N PHE A 148 8.04 -43.43 -4.30
CA PHE A 148 9.23 -42.65 -3.97
C PHE A 148 9.39 -41.47 -4.94
N ALA A 149 9.34 -41.72 -6.25
CA ALA A 149 9.42 -40.68 -7.26
C ALA A 149 8.31 -39.64 -7.10
N ALA A 150 7.05 -40.07 -6.89
CA ALA A 150 5.93 -39.16 -6.61
C ALA A 150 6.17 -38.32 -5.35
N GLY A 151 6.70 -38.92 -4.28
CA GLY A 151 7.06 -38.20 -3.06
C GLY A 151 8.13 -37.14 -3.31
N CYS A 152 9.18 -37.46 -4.06
CA CYS A 152 10.22 -36.50 -4.45
C CYS A 152 9.66 -35.36 -5.31
N VAL A 153 8.78 -35.67 -6.27
CA VAL A 153 8.12 -34.66 -7.13
C VAL A 153 7.27 -33.71 -6.29
N ILE A 154 6.47 -34.22 -5.35
CA ILE A 154 5.66 -33.38 -4.44
C ILE A 154 6.55 -32.39 -3.68
N TRP A 155 7.69 -32.85 -3.12
CA TRP A 155 8.63 -31.96 -2.45
C TRP A 155 9.28 -30.95 -3.39
N CYS A 156 9.70 -31.37 -4.58
CA CYS A 156 10.29 -30.45 -5.55
C CYS A 156 9.30 -29.34 -5.95
N VAL A 157 8.06 -29.71 -6.29
CA VAL A 157 7.01 -28.74 -6.62
C VAL A 157 6.71 -27.83 -5.44
N PHE A 158 6.59 -28.36 -4.22
CA PHE A 158 6.36 -27.56 -3.03
C PHE A 158 7.51 -26.58 -2.75
N LEU A 159 8.76 -26.99 -2.89
CA LEU A 159 9.91 -26.11 -2.66
C LEU A 159 10.01 -25.02 -3.74
N VAL A 160 9.78 -25.35 -5.01
CA VAL A 160 9.72 -24.37 -6.10
C VAL A 160 8.57 -23.39 -5.86
N PHE A 161 7.40 -23.88 -5.44
CA PHE A 161 6.26 -23.04 -5.09
C PHE A 161 6.57 -22.11 -3.91
N LEU A 162 7.10 -22.64 -2.81
CA LEU A 162 7.33 -21.88 -1.58
C LEU A 162 8.45 -20.84 -1.73
N PHE A 163 9.56 -21.20 -2.40
CA PHE A 163 10.73 -20.30 -2.55
C PHE A 163 10.75 -19.53 -3.88
N GLY A 164 9.85 -19.81 -4.82
CA GLY A 164 9.69 -19.01 -6.02
C GLY A 164 9.09 -17.64 -5.73
N GLN A 165 9.27 -16.68 -6.66
CA GLN A 165 8.66 -15.35 -6.57
C GLN A 165 7.14 -15.35 -6.84
N GLY A 166 6.59 -16.46 -7.33
CA GLY A 166 5.18 -16.59 -7.71
C GLY A 166 5.02 -16.67 -9.21
N PHE A 167 3.98 -16.04 -9.75
CA PHE A 167 3.47 -16.25 -11.10
C PHE A 167 3.18 -14.93 -11.80
N VAL A 168 3.37 -14.92 -13.12
CA VAL A 168 3.14 -13.72 -13.93
C VAL A 168 1.65 -13.55 -14.24
N ASP A 169 1.13 -12.32 -14.14
CA ASP A 169 -0.14 -11.87 -14.73
C ASP A 169 0.14 -10.84 -15.82
N ASP A 170 -0.79 -10.74 -16.77
CA ASP A 170 -0.59 -9.95 -17.99
C ASP A 170 -1.44 -8.67 -18.00
N TYR A 171 -2.24 -8.38 -16.95
CA TYR A 171 -3.23 -7.30 -16.95
C TYR A 171 -2.62 -5.92 -17.19
N ILE A 172 -1.44 -5.63 -16.61
CA ILE A 172 -0.73 -4.37 -16.85
C ILE A 172 -0.41 -4.23 -18.33
N SER A 173 0.04 -5.31 -18.97
CA SER A 173 0.35 -5.31 -20.40
C SER A 173 -0.90 -5.28 -21.28
N GLU A 174 -1.96 -5.99 -20.89
CA GLU A 174 -3.25 -6.04 -21.59
C GLU A 174 -3.93 -4.67 -21.60
N TYR A 175 -4.08 -4.03 -20.43
CA TYR A 175 -4.67 -2.69 -20.32
C TYR A 175 -3.82 -1.66 -21.07
N ARG A 176 -2.48 -1.76 -21.02
CA ARG A 176 -1.61 -0.87 -21.81
C ARG A 176 -1.70 -1.09 -23.31
N ASN A 177 -1.96 -2.31 -23.80
CA ASN A 177 -2.09 -2.59 -25.23
C ASN A 177 -3.43 -2.12 -25.80
N HIS A 178 -4.50 -2.12 -25.00
CA HIS A 178 -5.81 -1.58 -25.38
C HIS A 178 -5.90 -0.05 -25.19
N ASN A 179 -4.93 0.55 -24.50
CA ASN A 179 -4.83 1.98 -24.28
C ASN A 179 -4.15 2.69 -25.46
N THR A 180 -4.95 3.25 -26.36
CA THR A 180 -4.50 4.07 -27.51
C THR A 180 -4.18 5.55 -27.19
N TYR A 181 -4.34 6.00 -25.94
CA TYR A 181 -4.25 7.42 -25.58
C TYR A 181 -2.94 7.80 -24.88
N VAL A 182 -2.31 6.88 -24.12
CA VAL A 182 -0.93 7.05 -23.63
C VAL A 182 0.10 7.15 -24.78
N THR A 183 -0.27 6.65 -25.96
CA THR A 183 0.55 6.77 -27.18
C THR A 183 0.44 8.13 -27.90
N GLN A 184 -0.39 9.07 -27.42
CA GLN A 184 -0.59 10.39 -28.03
C GLN A 184 0.05 11.56 -27.28
N ALA A 185 0.67 11.31 -26.11
CA ALA A 185 1.41 12.35 -25.39
C ALA A 185 2.53 12.92 -26.28
N GLY A 186 2.45 14.22 -26.54
CA GLY A 186 3.49 14.95 -27.27
C GLY A 186 4.78 15.04 -26.45
N GLU A 187 5.87 15.45 -27.10
CA GLU A 187 7.09 15.80 -26.39
C GLU A 187 6.82 16.99 -25.46
N VAL A 188 7.09 16.82 -24.16
CA VAL A 188 7.08 17.93 -23.21
C VAL A 188 8.47 18.55 -23.15
N ASP A 189 8.60 19.74 -23.73
CA ASP A 189 9.87 20.47 -23.87
C ASP A 189 10.57 20.65 -22.52
N GLY A 190 11.84 20.26 -22.46
CA GLY A 190 12.72 20.44 -21.29
C GLY A 190 12.48 19.47 -20.12
N PHE A 191 11.42 18.65 -20.13
CA PHE A 191 11.08 17.81 -18.98
C PHE A 191 12.14 16.74 -18.67
N VAL A 192 12.79 16.19 -19.70
CA VAL A 192 13.88 15.22 -19.52
C VAL A 192 15.05 15.82 -18.75
N ASP A 193 15.43 17.05 -19.08
CA ASP A 193 16.51 17.75 -18.39
C ASP A 193 16.08 18.16 -16.98
N TYR A 194 14.80 18.48 -16.78
CA TYR A 194 14.22 18.82 -15.48
C TYR A 194 14.23 17.66 -14.48
N ILE A 195 13.89 16.44 -14.91
CA ILE A 195 13.89 15.24 -14.04
C ILE A 195 15.24 14.52 -13.97
N ALA A 196 16.23 14.96 -14.76
CA ALA A 196 17.59 14.45 -14.64
C ALA A 196 18.23 14.89 -13.31
N GLN A 197 19.38 14.32 -12.97
CA GLN A 197 20.14 14.78 -11.81
C GLN A 197 20.38 16.31 -11.88
N GLY A 198 20.05 17.02 -10.81
CA GLY A 198 20.21 18.47 -10.74
C GLY A 198 21.66 18.95 -10.73
N GLU A 199 21.83 20.27 -10.77
CA GLU A 199 23.13 20.93 -11.00
C GLU A 199 24.04 20.99 -9.76
N TYR A 200 23.49 20.82 -8.56
CA TYR A 200 24.25 20.92 -7.30
C TYR A 200 24.92 19.60 -6.92
N THR A 201 26.05 19.69 -6.21
CA THR A 201 26.73 18.51 -5.68
C THR A 201 26.10 18.08 -4.35
N PRO A 202 25.48 16.89 -4.25
CA PRO A 202 24.94 16.41 -2.98
C PRO A 202 26.05 16.08 -1.99
N VAL A 203 25.90 16.52 -0.74
CA VAL A 203 26.74 16.14 0.41
C VAL A 203 25.84 15.67 1.52
N CYS A 204 26.29 14.70 2.33
CA CYS A 204 25.52 14.21 3.45
C CYS A 204 26.27 14.24 4.78
N VAL A 205 25.52 14.35 5.87
CA VAL A 205 26.00 14.20 7.26
C VAL A 205 25.01 13.40 8.09
N THR A 206 25.51 12.69 9.08
CA THR A 206 24.70 11.95 10.07
C THR A 206 24.58 12.73 11.36
N TYR A 207 23.47 12.58 12.08
CA TYR A 207 23.29 13.20 13.40
C TYR A 207 22.68 12.22 14.41
N GLY A 208 23.04 12.38 15.67
CA GLY A 208 22.58 11.49 16.75
C GLY A 208 23.25 11.76 18.11
N PRO A 209 22.74 11.16 19.20
CA PRO A 209 23.25 11.38 20.55
C PRO A 209 24.49 10.53 20.91
N ASP A 210 24.78 9.48 20.15
CA ASP A 210 25.72 8.41 20.55
C ASP A 210 27.20 8.67 20.16
N GLY A 211 27.54 9.85 19.64
CA GLY A 211 28.92 10.29 19.38
C GLY A 211 29.63 9.61 18.19
N GLU A 212 28.93 8.74 17.47
CA GLU A 212 29.40 8.09 16.23
C GLU A 212 28.98 8.84 14.96
N THR A 213 28.33 9.99 15.11
CA THR A 213 27.73 10.80 14.05
C THR A 213 28.52 12.09 13.79
N ASP A 214 28.34 12.67 12.61
CA ASP A 214 29.01 13.92 12.20
C ASP A 214 28.54 15.12 13.04
N MET A 215 27.27 15.11 13.45
CA MET A 215 26.66 16.11 14.32
C MET A 215 26.08 15.47 15.58
N ALA A 216 26.38 16.04 16.74
CA ALA A 216 25.84 15.60 18.02
C ALA A 216 24.49 16.27 18.33
N THR A 217 23.52 15.48 18.77
CA THR A 217 22.15 15.91 19.14
C THR A 217 21.73 15.30 20.48
N GLY A 218 20.54 15.67 20.96
CA GLY A 218 19.98 15.21 22.22
C GLY A 218 19.07 13.98 22.11
N THR A 219 18.27 13.79 23.14
CA THR A 219 17.20 12.78 23.24
C THR A 219 15.92 13.41 23.73
N VAL A 220 14.76 12.85 23.38
CA VAL A 220 13.44 13.31 23.82
C VAL A 220 12.70 12.26 24.66
N ASP A 221 11.91 12.69 25.65
CA ASP A 221 11.02 11.82 26.42
C ASP A 221 9.64 11.70 25.73
N LEU A 222 9.46 10.61 24.97
CA LEU A 222 8.21 10.24 24.32
C LEU A 222 7.24 9.47 25.21
N SER A 223 7.57 9.26 26.49
CA SER A 223 6.71 8.49 27.40
C SER A 223 5.31 9.05 27.66
N PRO A 224 5.01 10.35 27.43
CA PRO A 224 3.66 10.90 27.39
C PRO A 224 2.76 10.36 26.27
N TYR A 225 3.34 10.09 25.10
CA TYR A 225 2.62 9.85 23.85
C TYR A 225 2.47 8.35 23.57
N VAL A 226 3.57 7.59 23.68
CA VAL A 226 3.52 6.14 23.41
C VAL A 226 3.23 5.32 24.67
N ALA A 227 2.43 4.26 24.57
CA ALA A 227 2.11 3.39 25.70
C ALA A 227 3.33 2.67 26.33
N LYS A 228 3.20 2.28 27.60
CA LYS A 228 4.22 1.51 28.31
C LYS A 228 4.25 0.05 27.84
N GLU A 229 5.45 -0.44 27.57
CA GLU A 229 5.65 -1.81 27.09
C GLU A 229 5.35 -2.89 28.14
N LYS A 230 4.91 -4.06 27.64
CA LYS A 230 4.89 -5.30 28.42
C LYS A 230 6.32 -5.77 28.69
N LYS A 231 6.52 -6.46 29.83
CA LYS A 231 7.86 -6.88 30.31
C LYS A 231 8.73 -7.59 29.27
N TRP A 232 8.14 -8.50 28.49
CA TRP A 232 8.88 -9.27 27.47
C TRP A 232 9.33 -8.42 26.28
N HIS A 233 8.48 -7.51 25.80
CA HIS A 233 8.84 -6.57 24.73
C HIS A 233 10.02 -5.69 25.15
N ARG A 234 10.02 -5.20 26.40
CA ARG A 234 11.15 -4.45 26.93
C ARG A 234 12.46 -5.24 26.96
N ILE A 235 12.41 -6.52 27.33
CA ILE A 235 13.61 -7.38 27.33
C ILE A 235 14.13 -7.56 25.90
N TYR A 236 13.22 -7.77 24.94
CA TYR A 236 13.55 -7.89 23.53
C TYR A 236 14.17 -6.59 22.98
N ARG A 237 13.55 -5.43 23.21
CA ARG A 237 14.08 -4.14 22.73
C ARG A 237 15.44 -3.80 23.33
N ASN A 238 15.61 -4.02 24.64
CA ASN A 238 16.89 -3.80 25.32
C ASN A 238 18.03 -4.68 24.79
N PHE A 239 17.74 -5.70 23.99
CA PHE A 239 18.75 -6.49 23.30
C PHE A 239 19.31 -5.77 22.05
N PHE A 240 18.51 -4.92 21.40
CA PHE A 240 18.86 -4.24 20.15
C PHE A 240 19.18 -2.76 20.32
N THR A 241 18.50 -2.08 21.25
CA THR A 241 18.68 -0.64 21.48
C THR A 241 19.13 -0.34 22.90
N LYS A 242 19.97 0.69 23.01
CA LYS A 242 20.46 1.28 24.26
C LYS A 242 19.44 2.24 24.87
N HIS A 243 18.57 2.79 24.02
CA HIS A 243 17.61 3.85 24.33
C HIS A 243 16.22 3.28 24.57
N THR A 244 15.37 4.08 25.19
CA THR A 244 13.96 3.76 25.47
C THR A 244 13.07 4.90 25.02
N ARG A 245 11.75 4.76 25.17
CA ARG A 245 10.81 5.87 24.93
C ARG A 245 11.06 7.11 25.80
N LYS A 246 11.89 7.04 26.85
CA LYS A 246 12.17 8.18 27.75
C LYS A 246 13.37 9.02 27.33
N ASP A 247 14.14 8.49 26.42
CA ASP A 247 15.43 8.98 25.94
C ASP A 247 15.53 8.61 24.46
N ALA A 248 14.45 8.84 23.71
CA ALA A 248 14.38 8.55 22.29
C ALA A 248 15.42 9.41 21.54
N PRO A 249 16.27 8.82 20.70
CA PRO A 249 17.29 9.57 19.97
C PRO A 249 16.66 10.58 19.01
N VAL A 250 17.18 11.81 19.01
CA VAL A 250 16.99 12.76 17.90
C VAL A 250 18.09 12.44 16.89
N ALA A 251 17.81 11.59 15.91
CA ALA A 251 18.84 11.02 15.04
C ALA A 251 18.35 10.88 13.59
N GLY A 252 19.30 10.81 12.66
CA GLY A 252 19.00 10.67 11.23
C GLY A 252 20.18 11.01 10.34
N LYS A 253 19.88 11.24 9.06
CA LYS A 253 20.84 11.64 8.02
C LYS A 253 20.30 12.81 7.22
N ILE A 254 21.19 13.73 6.83
CA ILE A 254 20.86 14.95 6.10
C ILE A 254 21.64 14.96 4.80
N TRP A 255 20.98 15.25 3.69
CA TRP A 255 21.58 15.52 2.38
C TRP A 255 21.30 16.98 2.03
N TYR A 256 22.30 17.69 1.51
CA TYR A 256 22.18 19.10 1.15
C TYR A 256 23.12 19.46 0.00
N PRO A 257 22.81 20.50 -0.79
CA PRO A 257 23.69 21.00 -1.83
C PRO A 257 24.95 21.63 -1.23
N ALA A 258 26.12 21.21 -1.71
CA ALA A 258 27.40 21.77 -1.25
C ALA A 258 27.49 23.28 -1.52
N GLU A 259 27.00 23.70 -2.68
CA GLU A 259 27.18 25.05 -3.22
C GLU A 259 26.04 26.02 -2.88
N ALA A 260 24.87 25.55 -2.48
CA ALA A 260 23.71 26.40 -2.18
C ALA A 260 23.48 26.60 -0.67
N GLU A 261 22.79 27.68 -0.34
CA GLU A 261 22.42 28.11 1.01
C GLU A 261 20.93 28.49 1.02
N ASN A 262 20.30 28.56 2.18
CA ASN A 262 18.86 28.87 2.35
C ASN A 262 17.96 28.06 1.40
N CYS A 263 18.18 26.76 1.35
CA CYS A 263 17.40 25.84 0.53
C CYS A 263 16.14 25.40 1.29
N PRO A 264 14.99 25.24 0.60
CA PRO A 264 13.82 24.60 1.19
C PRO A 264 14.18 23.20 1.72
N VAL A 265 13.50 22.77 2.78
CA VAL A 265 13.83 21.53 3.49
C VAL A 265 12.67 20.55 3.53
N VAL A 266 12.98 19.27 3.33
CA VAL A 266 12.03 18.15 3.47
C VAL A 266 12.47 17.28 4.64
N PHE A 267 11.60 17.11 5.64
CA PHE A 267 11.79 16.16 6.72
C PHE A 267 10.99 14.88 6.45
N MET A 268 11.70 13.76 6.32
CA MET A 268 11.16 12.45 5.98
C MET A 268 11.24 11.49 7.17
N ALA A 269 10.17 10.77 7.48
CA ALA A 269 10.22 9.65 8.41
C ALA A 269 9.74 8.33 7.78
N HIS A 270 10.43 7.24 8.13
CA HIS A 270 10.05 5.90 7.73
C HIS A 270 8.96 5.31 8.64
N GLY A 271 8.21 4.34 8.11
CA GLY A 271 7.19 3.64 8.89
C GLY A 271 7.71 2.50 9.76
N ASN A 272 6.77 1.70 10.24
CA ASN A 272 7.05 0.57 11.11
C ASN A 272 7.75 -0.56 10.35
N HIS A 273 8.95 -0.91 10.79
CA HIS A 273 9.70 -2.06 10.28
C HIS A 273 10.37 -2.83 11.42
N SER A 274 11.24 -3.80 11.13
CA SER A 274 12.10 -4.42 12.15
C SER A 274 12.91 -3.36 12.90
N ILE A 275 13.06 -3.51 14.23
CA ILE A 275 13.92 -2.64 15.07
C ILE A 275 15.40 -2.67 14.66
N THR A 276 15.80 -3.64 13.84
CA THR A 276 17.18 -3.83 13.39
C THR A 276 17.47 -3.30 11.99
N ALA A 277 16.43 -2.86 11.27
CA ALA A 277 16.58 -2.29 9.94
C ALA A 277 16.92 -0.80 10.06
N GLU A 278 17.94 -0.32 9.34
CA GLU A 278 18.28 1.09 9.29
C GLU A 278 17.40 1.83 8.28
N SER A 279 16.08 1.77 8.47
CA SER A 279 15.08 2.22 7.49
C SER A 279 15.27 3.68 7.02
N TYR A 280 15.79 4.57 7.86
CA TYR A 280 16.10 5.96 7.51
C TYR A 280 17.22 6.10 6.45
N LEU A 281 18.06 5.08 6.27
CA LEU A 281 19.08 5.07 5.21
C LEU A 281 18.51 4.65 3.85
N GLY A 282 17.31 4.06 3.83
CA GLY A 282 16.68 3.55 2.61
C GLY A 282 16.24 4.59 1.59
N TYR A 283 16.44 5.88 1.89
CA TYR A 283 16.11 7.03 1.05
C TYR A 283 17.35 7.77 0.54
N ASP A 284 18.54 7.16 0.60
CA ASP A 284 19.79 7.74 0.08
C ASP A 284 19.61 8.27 -1.37
N TYR A 285 18.96 7.49 -2.24
CA TYR A 285 18.70 7.86 -3.62
C TYR A 285 17.84 9.14 -3.76
N LEU A 286 16.86 9.31 -2.86
CA LEU A 286 15.95 10.45 -2.87
C LEU A 286 16.60 11.68 -2.26
N GLY A 287 17.37 11.49 -1.18
CA GLY A 287 18.14 12.56 -0.54
C GLY A 287 19.21 13.12 -1.47
N GLU A 288 19.97 12.27 -2.16
CA GLU A 288 20.95 12.69 -3.17
C GLU A 288 20.29 13.39 -4.36
N TYR A 289 19.15 12.87 -4.83
CA TYR A 289 18.40 13.47 -5.93
C TYR A 289 17.89 14.88 -5.55
N LEU A 290 17.10 15.01 -4.49
CA LEU A 290 16.55 16.30 -4.06
C LEU A 290 17.64 17.32 -3.70
N ALA A 291 18.73 16.88 -3.06
CA ALA A 291 19.87 17.75 -2.80
C ALA A 291 20.51 18.31 -4.08
N SER A 292 20.59 17.51 -5.16
CA SER A 292 21.07 18.01 -6.45
C SER A 292 20.14 19.05 -7.10
N HIS A 293 18.85 19.07 -6.73
CA HIS A 293 17.86 20.07 -7.14
C HIS A 293 17.73 21.25 -6.18
N GLY A 294 18.66 21.40 -5.22
CA GLY A 294 18.70 22.54 -4.31
C GLY A 294 17.73 22.44 -3.14
N TYR A 295 17.44 21.23 -2.67
CA TYR A 295 16.73 21.00 -1.40
C TYR A 295 17.67 20.50 -0.30
N VAL A 296 17.31 20.74 0.96
CA VAL A 296 17.85 19.95 2.07
C VAL A 296 16.87 18.81 2.33
N PHE A 297 17.36 17.58 2.42
CA PHE A 297 16.55 16.42 2.76
C PHE A 297 17.04 15.83 4.07
N VAL A 298 16.14 15.63 5.03
CA VAL A 298 16.44 15.07 6.36
C VAL A 298 15.65 13.78 6.53
N SER A 299 16.31 12.62 6.58
CA SER A 299 15.65 11.35 6.90
C SER A 299 15.87 11.01 8.37
N VAL A 300 14.77 10.98 9.13
CA VAL A 300 14.73 10.80 10.58
C VAL A 300 14.73 9.30 10.93
N ASP A 301 15.58 8.93 11.89
CA ASP A 301 15.60 7.58 12.48
C ASP A 301 14.54 7.46 13.58
N GLU A 302 13.47 6.72 13.28
CA GLU A 302 12.39 6.43 14.21
C GLU A 302 12.38 4.96 14.69
N ASN A 303 13.49 4.23 14.54
CA ASN A 303 13.57 2.82 14.93
C ASN A 303 13.20 2.56 16.40
N ILE A 304 13.36 3.56 17.27
CA ILE A 304 12.93 3.47 18.67
C ILE A 304 11.42 3.26 18.85
N LEU A 305 10.61 3.54 17.82
CA LEU A 305 9.16 3.39 17.77
C LEU A 305 8.69 2.17 16.95
N ASN A 306 9.57 1.54 16.16
CA ASN A 306 9.26 0.32 15.40
C ASN A 306 8.79 -0.86 16.28
N GLU A 307 7.99 -1.77 15.71
CA GLU A 307 7.35 -2.93 16.33
C GLU A 307 6.47 -2.58 17.55
N ARG A 308 5.81 -1.41 17.48
CA ARG A 308 4.83 -0.98 18.47
C ARG A 308 3.43 -0.92 17.86
N SER A 309 2.45 -0.60 18.70
CA SER A 309 1.06 -0.37 18.29
C SER A 309 0.57 0.87 19.01
N GLY A 310 -0.11 1.75 18.26
CA GLY A 310 -0.64 3.03 18.75
C GLY A 310 0.47 3.99 19.16
N GLU A 311 1.40 4.29 18.26
CA GLU A 311 2.55 5.16 18.53
C GLU A 311 2.73 6.32 17.53
N ASN A 312 1.80 6.53 16.60
CA ASN A 312 1.95 7.55 15.56
C ASN A 312 1.98 8.97 16.12
N ASP A 313 1.30 9.22 17.24
CA ASP A 313 1.43 10.47 17.98
C ASP A 313 2.86 10.73 18.49
N ALA A 314 3.53 9.68 18.99
CA ALA A 314 4.91 9.76 19.42
C ALA A 314 5.90 9.91 18.25
N ARG A 315 5.56 9.38 17.07
CA ARG A 315 6.31 9.57 15.82
C ARG A 315 6.20 11.02 15.37
N ALA A 316 4.99 11.56 15.28
CA ALA A 316 4.73 12.96 14.96
C ALA A 316 5.51 13.91 15.88
N VAL A 317 5.46 13.69 17.19
CA VAL A 317 6.26 14.47 18.16
C VAL A 317 7.76 14.29 17.92
N LEU A 318 8.26 13.08 17.70
CA LEU A 318 9.68 12.85 17.43
C LEU A 318 10.14 13.57 16.15
N LEU A 319 9.34 13.58 15.09
CA LEU A 319 9.60 14.34 13.87
C LEU A 319 9.71 15.84 14.16
N LEU A 320 8.74 16.43 14.88
CA LEU A 320 8.74 17.85 15.23
C LEU A 320 9.96 18.24 16.11
N GLU A 321 10.37 17.37 17.02
CA GLU A 321 11.58 17.56 17.83
C GLU A 321 12.86 17.48 16.99
N ASN A 322 12.89 16.62 15.96
CA ASN A 322 13.97 16.60 14.98
C ASN A 322 14.03 17.91 14.18
N ILE A 323 12.89 18.44 13.74
CA ILE A 323 12.82 19.75 13.04
C ILE A 323 13.45 20.82 13.92
N GLY A 324 12.97 20.98 15.17
CA GLY A 324 13.49 21.98 16.09
C GLY A 324 14.98 21.88 16.35
N GLU A 325 15.51 20.68 16.57
CA GLU A 325 16.95 20.49 16.78
C GLU A 325 17.75 20.80 15.51
N ILE A 326 17.32 20.38 14.33
CA ILE A 326 18.03 20.65 13.07
C ILE A 326 18.01 22.14 12.69
N LEU A 327 16.88 22.83 12.84
CA LEU A 327 16.81 24.29 12.61
C LEU A 327 17.71 25.07 13.58
N LYS A 328 17.88 24.57 14.81
CA LYS A 328 18.86 25.13 15.74
C LYS A 328 20.31 24.90 15.27
N LYS A 329 20.64 23.72 14.71
CA LYS A 329 21.98 23.44 14.14
C LYS A 329 22.26 24.27 12.91
N ASN A 330 21.24 24.57 12.10
CA ASN A 330 21.32 25.47 10.94
C ASN A 330 21.86 26.87 11.31
N LYS A 331 21.74 27.28 12.58
CA LYS A 331 22.20 28.59 13.09
C LYS A 331 23.60 28.57 13.70
N ASP A 332 24.27 27.42 13.76
CA ASP A 332 25.60 27.26 14.37
C ASP A 332 26.70 27.24 13.30
N GLU A 333 27.46 28.35 13.18
CA GLU A 333 28.56 28.55 12.23
C GLU A 333 29.64 27.45 12.24
N SER A 334 29.74 26.66 13.32
CA SER A 334 30.73 25.59 13.43
C SER A 334 30.29 24.26 12.79
N LEU A 335 29.03 24.16 12.38
CA LEU A 335 28.43 22.92 11.88
C LEU A 335 28.31 22.91 10.34
N PRO A 336 28.36 21.72 9.72
CA PRO A 336 28.32 21.58 8.26
C PRO A 336 26.99 22.04 7.63
N VAL A 337 25.91 22.06 8.41
CA VAL A 337 24.57 22.47 7.96
C VAL A 337 24.28 23.96 8.19
N TYR A 338 25.26 24.74 8.64
CA TYR A 338 25.08 26.17 8.88
C TYR A 338 24.60 26.91 7.63
N GLY A 339 23.50 27.66 7.76
CA GLY A 339 22.93 28.48 6.68
C GLY A 339 22.41 27.69 5.48
N LYS A 340 22.26 26.35 5.59
CA LYS A 340 21.81 25.50 4.49
C LYS A 340 20.30 25.48 4.33
N ILE A 341 19.55 25.65 5.40
CA ILE A 341 18.09 25.50 5.43
C ILE A 341 17.40 26.87 5.46
N ASP A 342 16.40 27.03 4.60
CA ASP A 342 15.36 28.06 4.76
C ASP A 342 14.25 27.54 5.69
N GLU A 343 14.09 28.21 6.83
CA GLU A 343 13.15 27.82 7.88
C GLU A 343 11.70 28.16 7.55
N ASN A 344 11.45 28.92 6.46
CA ASN A 344 10.11 29.33 6.06
C ASN A 344 9.49 28.43 4.97
N HIS A 345 10.26 27.50 4.40
CA HIS A 345 9.82 26.59 3.34
C HIS A 345 10.12 25.15 3.75
N ILE A 346 9.23 24.59 4.56
CA ILE A 346 9.35 23.24 5.12
C ILE A 346 8.28 22.34 4.50
N ALA A 347 8.67 21.16 4.05
CA ALA A 347 7.76 20.06 3.75
C ALA A 347 8.01 18.87 4.66
N LEU A 348 6.96 18.08 4.90
CA LEU A 348 7.06 16.78 5.55
C LEU A 348 6.82 15.67 4.54
N MET A 349 7.56 14.58 4.67
CA MET A 349 7.34 13.35 3.91
C MET A 349 7.28 12.17 4.87
N GLY A 350 6.52 11.15 4.52
CA GLY A 350 6.40 9.97 5.36
C GLY A 350 6.05 8.72 4.59
N HIS A 351 6.62 7.57 4.97
CA HIS A 351 6.28 6.27 4.37
C HIS A 351 5.53 5.38 5.36
N SER A 352 4.44 4.72 4.97
CA SER A 352 3.68 3.79 5.83
C SER A 352 3.16 4.52 7.07
N ARG A 353 3.46 4.05 8.29
CA ARG A 353 3.16 4.83 9.51
C ARG A 353 3.78 6.22 9.55
N GLY A 354 4.90 6.41 8.85
CA GLY A 354 5.49 7.72 8.64
C GLY A 354 4.58 8.63 7.82
N GLY A 355 3.84 8.07 6.85
CA GLY A 355 2.91 8.83 6.02
C GLY A 355 1.63 9.23 6.74
N GLU A 356 1.20 8.46 7.74
CA GLU A 356 0.13 8.87 8.67
C GLU A 356 0.63 10.02 9.57
N MET A 357 1.77 9.82 10.22
CA MET A 357 2.22 10.71 11.29
C MET A 357 2.66 12.10 10.79
N ILE A 358 2.88 12.31 9.48
CA ILE A 358 3.10 13.68 8.96
C ILE A 358 1.82 14.52 9.00
N ALA A 359 0.64 13.91 8.84
CA ALA A 359 -0.63 14.60 9.00
C ALA A 359 -0.84 14.96 10.48
N ASP A 360 -0.58 14.00 11.39
CA ASP A 360 -0.59 14.26 12.83
C ASP A 360 0.42 15.33 13.24
N ALA A 361 1.62 15.33 12.66
CA ALA A 361 2.66 16.32 12.94
C ALA A 361 2.25 17.71 12.44
N TYR A 362 1.63 17.82 11.27
CA TYR A 362 1.06 19.07 10.79
C TYR A 362 0.00 19.61 11.75
N LEU A 363 -0.92 18.76 12.20
CA LEU A 363 -1.95 19.14 13.17
C LEU A 363 -1.34 19.58 14.51
N PHE A 364 -0.38 18.83 15.04
CA PHE A 364 0.30 19.16 16.30
C PHE A 364 1.14 20.45 16.19
N ASN A 365 1.62 20.78 14.99
CA ASN A 365 2.35 22.01 14.74
C ASN A 365 1.49 23.26 14.92
N GLU A 366 0.16 23.16 14.73
CA GLU A 366 -0.80 24.25 14.93
C GLU A 366 -1.27 24.38 16.39
N TYR A 367 -1.04 23.36 17.22
CA TYR A 367 -1.57 23.28 18.57
C TYR A 367 -0.57 23.77 19.60
N ASP A 368 -1.08 24.40 20.67
CA ASP A 368 -0.28 24.75 21.86
C ASP A 368 -0.19 23.61 22.88
N ALA A 369 -0.94 22.52 22.68
CA ALA A 369 -1.00 21.40 23.62
C ALA A 369 -1.36 20.07 22.94
N TYR A 370 -0.89 18.97 23.53
CA TYR A 370 -1.17 17.63 23.05
C TYR A 370 -2.66 17.26 23.18
N PRO A 371 -3.34 16.81 22.10
CA PRO A 371 -4.78 16.52 22.11
C PRO A 371 -5.20 15.49 23.16
N GLY A 372 -4.37 14.46 23.39
CA GLY A 372 -4.66 13.42 24.36
C GLY A 372 -4.50 13.85 25.82
N ASN A 373 -3.75 14.92 26.10
CA ASN A 373 -3.51 15.43 27.45
C ASN A 373 -2.87 16.83 27.44
N GLY A 374 -3.69 17.86 27.65
CA GLY A 374 -3.26 19.27 27.66
C GLY A 374 -2.30 19.69 28.78
N MET A 375 -1.84 18.77 29.63
CA MET A 375 -0.70 19.02 30.53
C MET A 375 0.65 19.00 29.80
N PHE A 376 0.70 18.44 28.60
CA PHE A 376 1.88 18.47 27.72
C PHE A 376 1.67 19.56 26.67
N THR A 377 2.50 20.59 26.74
CA THR A 377 2.44 21.76 25.86
C THR A 377 3.33 21.58 24.65
N PHE A 378 2.94 22.18 23.53
CA PHE A 378 3.72 22.26 22.30
C PHE A 378 4.18 23.70 22.07
N ASP A 379 5.28 23.86 21.33
CA ASP A 379 5.87 25.14 20.93
C ASP A 379 6.61 24.95 19.59
N TYR A 380 5.91 24.38 18.60
CA TYR A 380 6.48 24.01 17.31
C TYR A 380 6.28 25.14 16.27
N HIS A 381 5.03 25.39 15.84
CA HIS A 381 4.64 26.52 14.99
C HIS A 381 5.61 26.79 13.80
N TYR A 382 6.11 25.72 13.18
CA TYR A 382 6.98 25.74 12.01
C TYR A 382 6.22 26.09 10.73
N SER A 383 6.88 26.69 9.75
CA SER A 383 6.28 27.04 8.43
C SER A 383 6.22 25.82 7.50
N ILE A 384 5.40 24.84 7.87
CA ILE A 384 5.15 23.65 7.05
C ILE A 384 4.12 24.01 5.97
N GLN A 385 4.47 23.78 4.70
CA GLN A 385 3.65 24.18 3.55
C GLN A 385 3.14 23.00 2.72
N ALA A 386 3.79 21.84 2.83
CA ALA A 386 3.49 20.69 1.97
C ALA A 386 3.75 19.34 2.66
N LEU A 387 2.94 18.35 2.31
CA LEU A 387 2.99 17.00 2.86
C LEU A 387 3.03 15.96 1.74
N ILE A 388 3.95 14.99 1.82
CA ILE A 388 4.05 13.87 0.88
C ILE A 388 3.93 12.53 1.63
N ALA A 389 2.80 11.85 1.45
CA ALA A 389 2.53 10.54 2.01
C ALA A 389 2.85 9.42 0.99
N VAL A 390 3.72 8.49 1.38
CA VAL A 390 4.10 7.33 0.56
C VAL A 390 3.51 6.09 1.23
N ALA A 391 2.65 5.37 0.51
CA ALA A 391 1.93 4.18 0.96
C ALA A 391 1.51 4.27 2.44
N PRO A 392 0.81 5.34 2.87
CA PRO A 392 0.62 5.64 4.28
C PRO A 392 -0.32 4.63 4.97
N SER A 393 -0.17 4.47 6.28
CA SER A 393 -1.31 4.05 7.09
C SER A 393 -2.23 5.26 7.36
N VAL A 394 -3.45 5.01 7.81
CA VAL A 394 -4.39 6.05 8.25
C VAL A 394 -5.12 5.54 9.49
N ASN A 395 -5.54 6.47 10.36
CA ASN A 395 -6.41 6.20 11.52
C ASN A 395 -5.87 5.20 12.56
N GLN A 396 -4.55 4.98 12.67
CA GLN A 396 -3.95 4.23 13.79
C GLN A 396 -3.82 5.07 15.07
N TYR A 397 -3.69 6.38 14.90
CA TYR A 397 -3.92 7.38 15.93
C TYR A 397 -5.12 8.24 15.55
N LEU A 398 -5.95 8.58 16.53
CA LEU A 398 -7.11 9.46 16.36
C LEU A 398 -7.00 10.58 17.40
N PRO A 399 -6.56 11.79 17.04
CA PRO A 399 -6.47 12.94 17.94
C PRO A 399 -7.79 13.17 18.67
N ALA A 400 -7.80 12.96 20.00
CA ALA A 400 -9.02 13.02 20.82
C ALA A 400 -10.20 12.14 20.34
N GLY A 401 -9.94 11.13 19.50
CA GLY A 401 -10.94 10.24 18.92
C GLY A 401 -11.55 10.72 17.60
N HIS A 402 -10.98 11.75 16.98
CA HIS A 402 -11.36 12.27 15.67
C HIS A 402 -10.35 11.84 14.60
N GLU A 403 -10.79 11.82 13.34
CA GLU A 403 -9.88 11.70 12.20
C GLU A 403 -9.02 12.96 12.06
N THR A 404 -7.89 12.84 11.36
CA THR A 404 -6.98 13.96 11.15
C THR A 404 -7.41 14.75 9.93
N GLU A 405 -8.11 15.86 10.16
CA GLU A 405 -8.52 16.82 9.14
C GLU A 405 -7.41 17.86 8.92
N LEU A 406 -7.07 18.12 7.65
CA LEU A 406 -6.07 19.09 7.23
C LEU A 406 -6.74 20.23 6.47
N SER A 407 -6.21 21.44 6.62
CA SER A 407 -6.72 22.60 5.87
C SER A 407 -5.57 23.45 5.33
N ASP A 408 -5.75 23.96 4.11
CA ASP A 408 -4.87 24.93 3.46
C ASP A 408 -3.39 24.50 3.41
N VAL A 409 -3.16 23.23 3.03
CA VAL A 409 -1.83 22.64 2.87
C VAL A 409 -1.76 21.87 1.55
N ASP A 410 -0.62 21.94 0.86
CA ASP A 410 -0.41 21.09 -0.30
C ASP A 410 -0.21 19.64 0.14
N TYR A 411 -0.89 18.69 -0.50
CA TYR A 411 -0.86 17.27 -0.15
C TYR A 411 -0.62 16.39 -1.37
N LEU A 412 0.34 15.47 -1.28
CA LEU A 412 0.59 14.45 -2.29
C LEU A 412 0.59 13.07 -1.64
N VAL A 413 -0.16 12.12 -2.21
CA VAL A 413 -0.11 10.72 -1.79
C VAL A 413 0.22 9.78 -2.95
N LEU A 414 1.13 8.84 -2.73
CA LEU A 414 1.48 7.79 -3.69
C LEU A 414 1.33 6.42 -3.05
N GLN A 415 0.67 5.47 -3.71
CA GLN A 415 0.61 4.09 -3.21
C GLN A 415 0.60 3.07 -4.35
N GLY A 416 1.15 1.89 -4.07
CA GLY A 416 1.17 0.78 -5.01
C GLY A 416 -0.08 -0.08 -4.96
N ALA A 417 -0.57 -0.52 -6.12
CA ALA A 417 -1.72 -1.42 -6.21
C ALA A 417 -1.39 -2.87 -5.80
N ASN A 418 -0.11 -3.21 -5.78
CA ASN A 418 0.41 -4.50 -5.37
C ASN A 418 1.01 -4.47 -3.96
N ASP A 419 0.68 -3.45 -3.17
CA ASP A 419 1.00 -3.36 -1.75
C ASP A 419 0.45 -4.58 -1.00
N GLN A 420 1.34 -5.28 -0.29
CA GLN A 420 1.04 -6.50 0.45
C GLN A 420 1.06 -6.31 1.96
N ASP A 421 1.40 -5.11 2.46
CA ASP A 421 1.27 -4.76 3.89
C ASP A 421 -0.07 -4.04 4.13
N ILE A 422 -0.39 -3.08 3.25
CA ILE A 422 -1.65 -2.33 3.19
C ILE A 422 -2.29 -2.60 1.83
N SER A 423 -3.09 -3.66 1.74
CA SER A 423 -3.61 -4.13 0.45
C SER A 423 -4.60 -3.18 -0.22
N VAL A 424 -5.14 -2.19 0.47
CA VAL A 424 -6.10 -1.22 -0.07
C VAL A 424 -5.44 0.16 -0.20
N PHE A 425 -5.96 1.06 -1.04
CA PHE A 425 -5.40 2.41 -1.16
C PHE A 425 -5.80 3.30 0.03
N LEU A 426 -5.32 2.93 1.22
CA LEU A 426 -5.67 3.55 2.48
C LEU A 426 -5.28 5.04 2.53
N GLY A 427 -4.21 5.44 1.83
CA GLY A 427 -3.83 6.86 1.74
C GLY A 427 -4.88 7.78 1.13
N ASN A 428 -5.87 7.22 0.42
CA ASN A 428 -6.95 8.02 -0.12
C ASN A 428 -7.92 8.52 0.98
N GLU A 429 -8.02 7.84 2.13
CA GLU A 429 -8.79 8.35 3.29
C GLU A 429 -8.22 9.70 3.79
N GLN A 430 -6.90 9.80 3.98
CA GLN A 430 -6.29 11.05 4.42
C GLN A 430 -6.35 12.15 3.34
N TYR A 431 -6.30 11.77 2.05
CA TYR A 431 -6.46 12.70 0.93
C TYR A 431 -7.84 13.38 0.96
N GLU A 432 -8.91 12.63 1.24
CA GLU A 432 -10.28 13.17 1.35
C GLU A 432 -10.45 14.08 2.57
N ASN A 433 -9.64 13.89 3.61
CA ASN A 433 -9.63 14.74 4.79
C ASN A 433 -8.78 16.02 4.63
N VAL A 434 -8.44 16.42 3.41
CA VAL A 434 -7.80 17.70 3.09
C VAL A 434 -8.84 18.67 2.54
N SER A 435 -8.93 19.87 3.12
CA SER A 435 -9.90 20.89 2.70
C SER A 435 -9.23 22.23 2.38
N PHE A 436 -9.85 23.02 1.50
CA PHE A 436 -9.34 24.33 1.11
C PHE A 436 -10.34 25.45 1.43
N SER A 437 -9.88 26.49 2.13
CA SER A 437 -10.67 27.68 2.44
C SER A 437 -10.90 28.61 1.25
N LYS A 438 -10.29 28.29 0.09
CA LYS A 438 -10.21 29.07 -1.16
C LYS A 438 -9.29 30.29 -1.12
N ASP A 439 -8.67 30.58 0.03
CA ASP A 439 -7.68 31.64 0.20
C ASP A 439 -6.26 31.12 -0.05
N GLY A 440 -5.90 30.97 -1.33
CA GLY A 440 -4.58 30.47 -1.74
C GLY A 440 -4.65 29.59 -2.98
N ALA A 441 -3.50 29.05 -3.40
CA ALA A 441 -3.37 28.14 -4.55
C ALA A 441 -2.87 26.77 -4.06
N TYR A 442 -3.77 26.01 -3.43
CA TYR A 442 -3.45 24.71 -2.85
C TYR A 442 -3.84 23.56 -3.80
N ILE A 443 -3.17 22.43 -3.63
CA ILE A 443 -3.47 21.19 -4.35
C ILE A 443 -3.37 19.98 -3.43
N ALA A 444 -4.35 19.09 -3.52
CA ALA A 444 -4.24 17.71 -3.08
C ALA A 444 -4.12 16.83 -4.34
N SER A 445 -3.19 15.89 -4.39
CA SER A 445 -3.03 14.97 -5.52
C SER A 445 -2.74 13.56 -5.03
N SER A 446 -3.31 12.55 -5.69
CA SER A 446 -3.08 11.14 -5.40
C SER A 446 -2.59 10.40 -6.65
N LEU A 447 -1.68 9.43 -6.49
CA LEU A 447 -1.18 8.59 -7.58
C LEU A 447 -1.15 7.12 -7.16
N TYR A 448 -2.05 6.32 -7.73
CA TYR A 448 -2.12 4.87 -7.53
C TYR A 448 -1.40 4.11 -8.65
N ILE A 449 -0.45 3.26 -8.28
CA ILE A 449 0.56 2.75 -9.22
C ILE A 449 0.43 1.23 -9.36
N ALA A 450 0.03 0.74 -10.54
CA ALA A 450 -0.01 -0.70 -10.79
C ALA A 450 1.38 -1.33 -10.71
N GLY A 451 1.49 -2.53 -10.13
CA GLY A 451 2.75 -3.25 -10.00
C GLY A 451 3.70 -2.72 -8.91
N ALA A 452 3.44 -1.56 -8.30
CA ALA A 452 4.22 -1.10 -7.16
C ALA A 452 3.76 -1.79 -5.86
N ASN A 453 4.72 -2.13 -4.99
CA ASN A 453 4.45 -2.73 -3.68
C ASN A 453 4.64 -1.70 -2.54
N HIS A 454 4.50 -2.13 -1.28
CA HIS A 454 4.74 -1.26 -0.12
C HIS A 454 6.22 -0.87 0.00
N GLY A 455 7.11 -1.85 -0.13
CA GLY A 455 8.49 -1.74 0.34
C GLY A 455 9.49 -1.09 -0.61
N GLN A 456 9.34 -1.19 -1.94
CA GLN A 456 10.41 -0.81 -2.88
C GLN A 456 10.71 0.70 -2.96
N PHE A 457 9.85 1.55 -2.39
CA PHE A 457 10.16 2.97 -2.16
C PHE A 457 11.36 3.16 -1.21
N ASN A 458 11.65 2.17 -0.37
CA ASN A 458 12.77 2.15 0.57
C ASN A 458 13.76 1.04 0.17
N THR A 459 15.03 1.39 -0.06
CA THR A 459 16.04 0.43 -0.54
C THR A 459 16.37 -0.68 0.46
N GLU A 460 16.04 -0.50 1.75
CA GLU A 460 16.27 -1.50 2.80
C GLU A 460 15.14 -2.53 2.94
N TRP A 461 13.93 -2.25 2.43
CA TRP A 461 12.74 -3.09 2.65
C TRP A 461 12.55 -4.12 1.52
N GLY A 462 12.80 -3.71 0.27
CA GLY A 462 12.79 -4.59 -0.90
C GLY A 462 11.40 -5.08 -1.34
N GLY A 463 11.37 -6.20 -2.06
CA GLY A 463 10.18 -6.69 -2.76
C GLY A 463 9.25 -7.62 -1.96
N TYR A 464 9.41 -7.74 -0.65
CA TYR A 464 8.54 -8.58 0.19
C TYR A 464 8.04 -7.77 1.37
N ASP A 465 6.77 -7.37 1.33
CA ASP A 465 6.23 -6.41 2.30
C ASP A 465 5.97 -7.01 3.70
N ILE A 466 5.98 -8.34 3.83
CA ILE A 466 5.80 -9.02 5.12
C ILE A 466 6.99 -9.91 5.49
N GLY A 467 7.28 -9.98 6.78
CA GLY A 467 8.39 -10.77 7.32
C GLY A 467 8.25 -12.28 7.09
N ARG A 468 9.38 -12.99 7.15
CA ARG A 468 9.39 -14.46 7.07
C ARG A 468 8.79 -15.09 8.34
N PRO A 469 8.13 -16.26 8.21
CA PRO A 469 7.97 -17.09 7.02
C PRO A 469 6.77 -16.73 6.12
N PHE A 470 6.03 -15.67 6.45
CA PHE A 470 4.77 -15.35 5.78
C PHE A 470 4.98 -14.88 4.33
N SER A 471 6.07 -14.15 4.06
CA SER A 471 6.42 -13.71 2.70
C SER A 471 6.58 -14.85 1.69
N LEU A 472 6.81 -16.09 2.12
CA LEU A 472 6.95 -17.24 1.22
C LEU A 472 5.66 -17.56 0.45
N TRP A 473 4.52 -17.00 0.86
CA TRP A 473 3.21 -17.21 0.23
C TRP A 473 2.80 -16.08 -0.72
N LEU A 474 3.52 -14.96 -0.69
CA LEU A 474 3.28 -13.78 -1.52
C LEU A 474 3.61 -14.03 -3.00
N ASN A 475 2.87 -13.36 -3.89
CA ASN A 475 3.19 -13.30 -5.31
C ASN A 475 3.82 -11.94 -5.60
N VAL A 476 5.13 -11.92 -5.86
CA VAL A 476 5.92 -10.71 -6.10
C VAL A 476 6.47 -10.65 -7.52
N LYS A 477 5.97 -11.54 -8.39
CA LYS A 477 6.53 -11.73 -9.72
C LYS A 477 6.15 -10.61 -10.71
N ASN A 478 5.02 -9.93 -10.45
CA ASN A 478 4.44 -8.89 -11.32
C ASN A 478 4.83 -7.48 -10.94
N PHE A 479 5.77 -7.33 -10.01
CA PHE A 479 6.14 -6.00 -9.57
C PHE A 479 6.91 -5.27 -10.67
N ILE A 480 6.70 -3.96 -10.75
CA ILE A 480 7.66 -3.08 -11.42
C ILE A 480 9.00 -3.17 -10.68
N THR A 481 10.08 -2.78 -11.35
CA THR A 481 11.40 -2.82 -10.71
C THR A 481 11.47 -1.84 -9.54
N ALA A 482 12.36 -2.09 -8.59
CA ALA A 482 12.55 -1.16 -7.47
C ALA A 482 13.03 0.20 -7.98
N GLU A 483 13.89 0.20 -9.00
CA GLU A 483 14.39 1.40 -9.67
C GLU A 483 13.24 2.19 -10.32
N ASP A 484 12.32 1.54 -11.03
CA ASP A 484 11.14 2.19 -11.60
C ASP A 484 10.25 2.80 -10.51
N GLN A 485 10.00 2.06 -9.41
CA GLN A 485 9.17 2.56 -8.31
C GLN A 485 9.79 3.78 -7.62
N GLN A 486 11.12 3.78 -7.45
CA GLN A 486 11.88 4.88 -6.90
C GLN A 486 11.93 6.08 -7.86
N GLU A 487 11.99 5.84 -9.17
CA GLU A 487 11.92 6.89 -10.20
C GLU A 487 10.58 7.64 -10.13
N ILE A 488 9.46 6.92 -9.97
CA ILE A 488 8.14 7.54 -9.81
C ILE A 488 8.12 8.46 -8.59
N LEU A 489 8.65 8.01 -7.44
CA LEU A 489 8.70 8.83 -6.23
C LEU A 489 9.57 10.07 -6.41
N LYS A 490 10.74 9.94 -7.06
CA LYS A 490 11.61 11.09 -7.37
C LYS A 490 10.91 12.14 -8.21
N ILE A 491 10.31 11.74 -9.34
CA ILE A 491 9.67 12.66 -10.28
C ILE A 491 8.50 13.38 -9.61
N ALA A 492 7.60 12.62 -8.96
CA ALA A 492 6.43 13.19 -8.30
C ALA A 492 6.81 14.12 -7.14
N SER A 493 7.80 13.72 -6.32
CA SER A 493 8.28 14.56 -5.22
C SER A 493 8.92 15.85 -5.74
N LEU A 494 9.74 15.79 -6.80
CA LEU A 494 10.38 16.99 -7.34
C LEU A 494 9.35 17.99 -7.87
N VAL A 495 8.42 17.55 -8.71
CA VAL A 495 7.36 18.43 -9.26
C VAL A 495 6.55 19.06 -8.13
N PHE A 496 6.10 18.24 -7.18
CA PHE A 496 5.29 18.71 -6.06
C PHE A 496 6.04 19.72 -5.19
N LEU A 497 7.29 19.42 -4.80
CA LEU A 497 8.10 20.32 -3.99
C LEU A 497 8.47 21.61 -4.74
N ASP A 498 8.70 21.56 -6.05
CA ASP A 498 8.99 22.75 -6.85
C ASP A 498 7.76 23.66 -6.91
N LYS A 499 6.55 23.09 -7.08
CA LYS A 499 5.28 23.82 -6.98
C LYS A 499 5.09 24.44 -5.60
N SER A 500 5.19 23.64 -4.55
CA SER A 500 4.76 24.03 -3.19
C SER A 500 5.77 24.90 -2.46
N LEU A 501 7.08 24.65 -2.61
CA LEU A 501 8.12 25.33 -1.82
C LEU A 501 8.92 26.36 -2.63
N LYS A 502 8.93 26.28 -3.95
CA LYS A 502 9.65 27.23 -4.83
C LYS A 502 8.72 28.04 -5.72
N GLU A 503 7.41 27.81 -5.65
CA GLU A 503 6.40 28.43 -6.51
C GLU A 503 6.69 28.23 -8.02
N ASN A 504 7.41 27.17 -8.36
CA ASN A 504 7.77 26.83 -9.74
C ASN A 504 6.69 25.98 -10.38
N ASN A 505 5.81 26.63 -11.14
CA ASN A 505 4.67 25.98 -11.80
C ASN A 505 4.98 25.40 -13.19
N THR A 506 6.25 25.33 -13.62
CA THR A 506 6.62 24.97 -15.00
C THR A 506 6.07 23.61 -15.44
N TYR A 507 6.03 22.63 -14.54
CA TYR A 507 5.53 21.27 -14.79
C TYR A 507 4.48 20.84 -13.74
N ALA A 508 3.86 21.80 -13.05
CA ALA A 508 2.90 21.52 -11.97
C ALA A 508 1.63 20.80 -12.46
N ASP A 509 1.32 20.91 -13.76
CA ASP A 509 0.24 20.16 -14.41
C ASP A 509 0.48 18.64 -14.43
N PHE A 510 1.67 18.12 -14.12
CA PHE A 510 1.86 16.69 -13.82
C PHE A 510 1.02 16.22 -12.63
N LEU A 511 0.74 17.11 -11.67
CA LEU A 511 -0.04 16.80 -10.47
C LEU A 511 -1.54 16.66 -10.76
N THR A 512 -1.99 17.07 -11.95
CA THR A 512 -3.39 17.00 -12.40
C THR A 512 -3.56 16.19 -13.68
N ASP A 513 -2.51 16.03 -14.48
CA ASP A 513 -2.47 15.26 -15.72
C ASP A 513 -1.11 14.55 -15.87
N TYR A 514 -0.94 13.43 -15.17
CA TYR A 514 0.24 12.58 -15.33
C TYR A 514 0.37 12.03 -16.77
N ALA A 515 -0.74 11.90 -17.50
CA ALA A 515 -0.79 11.20 -18.78
C ALA A 515 -0.01 11.98 -19.86
N LYS A 516 -0.04 13.32 -19.80
CA LYS A 516 0.84 14.20 -20.58
C LYS A 516 2.32 13.84 -20.45
N TYR A 517 2.74 13.33 -19.31
CA TYR A 517 4.13 12.98 -18.99
C TYR A 517 4.45 11.49 -19.11
N ALA A 518 3.50 10.66 -19.55
CA ALA A 518 3.62 9.20 -19.52
C ALA A 518 4.79 8.64 -20.35
N ALA A 519 5.31 9.39 -21.33
CA ALA A 519 6.50 9.00 -22.09
C ALA A 519 7.79 8.99 -21.25
N TYR A 520 7.81 9.72 -20.13
CA TYR A 520 8.95 9.89 -19.23
C TYR A 520 8.83 9.07 -17.94
N LEU A 521 7.64 8.52 -17.69
CA LEU A 521 7.37 7.67 -16.53
C LEU A 521 7.70 6.20 -16.82
N PRO A 522 8.01 5.41 -15.78
CA PRO A 522 8.09 3.97 -15.92
C PRO A 522 6.83 3.34 -16.52
N LYS A 523 7.03 2.23 -17.23
CA LYS A 523 5.97 1.60 -18.02
C LYS A 523 5.02 0.78 -17.14
N THR A 524 4.04 1.44 -16.56
CA THR A 524 2.94 0.81 -15.82
C THR A 524 1.61 1.55 -16.06
N LEU A 525 0.59 1.27 -15.26
CA LEU A 525 -0.68 1.98 -15.20
C LEU A 525 -0.71 2.88 -13.98
N TYR A 526 -1.34 4.04 -14.12
CA TYR A 526 -1.51 5.02 -13.06
C TYR A 526 -2.97 5.45 -12.99
N VAL A 527 -3.49 5.62 -11.78
CA VAL A 527 -4.77 6.30 -11.53
C VAL A 527 -4.45 7.54 -10.71
N GLN A 528 -4.96 8.69 -11.13
CA GLN A 528 -4.70 9.97 -10.47
C GLN A 528 -6.00 10.61 -10.04
N GLN A 529 -6.02 11.12 -8.82
CA GLN A 529 -7.00 12.13 -8.41
C GLN A 529 -6.30 13.42 -8.05
N TYR A 530 -7.04 14.51 -8.12
CA TYR A 530 -6.60 15.77 -7.55
C TYR A 530 -7.78 16.67 -7.18
N GLU A 531 -7.53 17.56 -6.25
CA GLU A 531 -8.39 18.68 -5.90
C GLU A 531 -7.54 19.94 -5.80
N THR A 532 -8.08 21.06 -6.29
CA THR A 532 -7.43 22.37 -6.24
C THR A 532 -8.33 23.38 -5.54
N SER A 533 -7.72 24.37 -4.88
CA SER A 533 -8.45 25.38 -4.08
C SER A 533 -9.40 26.28 -4.88
N ASP A 534 -9.33 26.28 -6.20
CA ASP A 534 -10.22 27.00 -7.11
C ASP A 534 -11.50 26.22 -7.46
N ALA A 535 -11.62 24.96 -7.03
CA ALA A 535 -12.81 24.15 -7.23
C ALA A 535 -14.07 24.79 -6.59
N SER A 536 -15.14 24.79 -7.38
CA SER A 536 -16.47 25.23 -6.98
C SER A 536 -17.42 24.04 -7.07
N PHE A 537 -17.51 23.30 -5.97
CA PHE A 537 -18.37 22.13 -5.84
C PHE A 537 -19.84 22.45 -6.10
N ILE A 538 -20.44 21.57 -6.88
CA ILE A 538 -21.86 21.51 -7.21
C ILE A 538 -22.52 20.48 -6.30
N THR A 539 -21.89 19.31 -6.15
CA THR A 539 -22.25 18.26 -5.19
C THR A 539 -21.03 17.39 -4.93
N ASP A 540 -20.84 17.03 -3.66
CA ASP A 540 -19.84 16.10 -3.12
C ASP A 540 -20.53 14.95 -2.34
N TYR A 541 -21.87 14.92 -2.34
CA TYR A 541 -22.69 13.90 -1.68
C TYR A 541 -22.58 13.84 -0.15
N GLU A 542 -21.95 14.84 0.47
CA GLU A 542 -21.83 14.94 1.93
C GLU A 542 -22.93 15.80 2.57
N GLU A 543 -23.79 16.45 1.76
CA GLU A 543 -24.73 17.45 2.24
C GLU A 543 -25.94 16.89 3.00
N ASP A 544 -26.47 15.75 2.57
CA ASP A 544 -27.64 15.10 3.17
C ASP A 544 -27.72 13.60 2.85
N SER A 545 -28.93 13.05 2.69
CA SER A 545 -29.13 11.62 2.39
C SER A 545 -30.34 11.41 1.46
N ASP A 546 -30.83 12.48 0.84
CA ASP A 546 -31.96 12.48 -0.08
C ASP A 546 -31.41 12.49 -1.51
N LEU A 547 -31.51 11.35 -2.19
CA LEU A 547 -30.94 11.16 -3.52
C LEU A 547 -31.40 12.20 -4.54
N GLU A 548 -32.56 12.83 -4.34
CA GLU A 548 -33.14 13.79 -5.28
C GLU A 548 -32.67 15.24 -5.04
N THR A 549 -31.81 15.50 -4.06
CA THR A 549 -31.32 16.85 -3.71
C THR A 549 -29.85 17.05 -4.00
N ALA A 550 -29.48 18.27 -4.39
CA ALA A 550 -28.10 18.73 -4.46
C ALA A 550 -28.02 20.14 -3.83
N PRO A 551 -26.83 20.63 -3.42
CA PRO A 551 -26.65 21.99 -2.96
C PRO A 551 -27.19 23.03 -3.96
N GLY A 552 -28.34 23.64 -3.63
CA GLY A 552 -28.98 24.63 -4.50
C GLY A 552 -29.56 24.05 -5.80
N GLY A 553 -30.02 22.79 -5.78
CA GLY A 553 -30.59 22.11 -6.93
C GLY A 553 -31.33 20.81 -6.61
N SER A 554 -31.56 20.03 -7.65
CA SER A 554 -32.19 18.71 -7.60
C SER A 554 -31.48 17.74 -8.52
N ILE A 555 -31.49 16.46 -8.15
CA ILE A 555 -30.89 15.37 -8.91
C ILE A 555 -32.00 14.47 -9.47
N SER A 556 -31.78 13.91 -10.66
CA SER A 556 -32.60 12.84 -11.21
C SER A 556 -31.76 11.81 -11.93
N ALA A 557 -32.22 10.55 -11.94
CA ALA A 557 -31.54 9.45 -12.61
C ALA A 557 -32.57 8.58 -13.35
N GLU A 558 -32.32 8.31 -14.63
CA GLU A 558 -33.24 7.56 -15.50
C GLU A 558 -32.55 6.37 -16.17
N HIS A 559 -33.33 5.31 -16.41
CA HIS A 559 -32.88 4.05 -17.03
C HIS A 559 -31.75 3.29 -16.30
N PHE A 560 -31.53 3.56 -15.01
CA PHE A 560 -30.67 2.73 -14.17
C PHE A 560 -31.43 1.55 -13.56
N THR A 561 -30.70 0.46 -13.36
CA THR A 561 -31.10 -0.68 -12.53
C THR A 561 -30.82 -0.46 -11.05
N MET A 562 -29.91 0.46 -10.71
CA MET A 562 -29.55 0.88 -9.36
C MET A 562 -29.10 2.34 -9.37
N TRP A 563 -29.60 3.09 -8.40
CA TRP A 563 -29.18 4.44 -8.05
C TRP A 563 -29.20 4.52 -6.53
N THR A 564 -28.02 4.69 -5.94
CA THR A 564 -27.80 4.79 -4.49
C THR A 564 -26.72 5.82 -4.23
N GLU A 565 -26.71 6.36 -3.02
CA GLU A 565 -25.59 7.11 -2.45
C GLU A 565 -25.01 6.20 -1.37
N GLU A 566 -23.72 5.92 -1.48
CA GLU A 566 -23.05 4.90 -0.66
C GLU A 566 -21.76 5.47 -0.10
N GLU A 567 -21.57 5.27 1.20
CA GLU A 567 -20.29 5.40 1.88
C GLU A 567 -19.26 4.54 1.15
N LEU A 568 -18.17 5.16 0.72
CA LEU A 568 -17.09 4.47 0.04
C LEU A 568 -16.39 3.51 1.00
N ALA A 569 -15.87 2.44 0.43
CA ALA A 569 -15.11 1.44 1.17
C ALA A 569 -13.80 1.14 0.47
N ASP A 570 -12.76 0.96 1.25
CA ASP A 570 -11.41 0.59 0.80
C ASP A 570 -11.36 -0.70 -0.03
N SER A 571 -12.25 -1.64 0.29
CA SER A 571 -12.52 -2.82 -0.54
C SER A 571 -13.83 -3.51 -0.14
N GLU A 572 -14.36 -4.35 -1.02
CA GLU A 572 -15.55 -5.17 -0.72
C GLU A 572 -15.31 -6.22 0.40
N SER A 573 -14.05 -6.53 0.73
CA SER A 573 -13.68 -7.66 1.59
C SER A 573 -12.96 -7.25 2.89
N ALA A 574 -12.29 -6.10 2.92
CA ALA A 574 -11.67 -5.48 4.08
C ALA A 574 -12.53 -4.28 4.49
N MET A 575 -13.18 -4.41 5.63
CA MET A 575 -14.09 -3.41 6.20
C MET A 575 -13.32 -2.19 6.75
N GLY A 576 -12.79 -1.37 5.85
CA GLY A 576 -12.50 0.05 6.09
C GLY A 576 -13.68 0.84 5.53
N LYS A 577 -14.40 1.52 6.42
CA LYS A 577 -15.47 2.45 6.08
C LYS A 577 -14.79 3.80 5.94
N ARG A 578 -14.94 4.46 4.79
CA ARG A 578 -14.44 5.81 4.55
C ARG A 578 -15.55 6.78 4.96
N GLU A 579 -15.23 7.97 5.45
CA GLU A 579 -16.28 8.95 5.78
C GLU A 579 -16.84 9.64 4.51
N ASN A 580 -16.22 9.44 3.35
CA ASN A 580 -16.64 9.96 2.04
C ASN A 580 -17.72 9.09 1.36
N HIS A 581 -18.67 9.73 0.69
CA HIS A 581 -19.81 9.16 -0.02
C HIS A 581 -19.70 9.45 -1.52
N ALA A 582 -20.36 8.62 -2.31
CA ALA A 582 -20.46 8.85 -3.74
C ALA A 582 -21.80 8.33 -4.28
N VAL A 583 -22.27 8.91 -5.38
CA VAL A 583 -23.40 8.33 -6.10
C VAL A 583 -22.95 7.09 -6.87
N ARG A 584 -23.64 5.98 -6.64
CA ARG A 584 -23.47 4.72 -7.35
C ARG A 584 -24.59 4.51 -8.36
N LEU A 585 -24.19 4.31 -9.61
CA LEU A 585 -25.09 4.13 -10.74
C LEU A 585 -24.80 2.80 -11.43
N LYS A 586 -25.84 2.01 -11.73
CA LYS A 586 -25.73 0.76 -12.49
C LYS A 586 -26.80 0.65 -13.55
N TRP A 587 -26.41 0.37 -14.78
CA TRP A 587 -27.32 0.18 -15.90
C TRP A 587 -27.05 -1.16 -16.60
N LYS A 588 -28.03 -1.61 -17.37
CA LYS A 588 -27.99 -2.90 -18.05
C LYS A 588 -28.81 -2.87 -19.31
N ASP A 589 -28.28 -3.45 -20.38
CA ASP A 589 -28.92 -3.62 -21.68
C ASP A 589 -29.52 -2.29 -22.22
N THR A 590 -28.84 -1.16 -22.01
CA THR A 590 -29.31 0.19 -22.40
C THR A 590 -28.15 1.16 -22.65
N ASN A 591 -28.31 2.07 -23.61
CA ASN A 591 -27.45 3.24 -23.83
C ASN A 591 -28.21 4.57 -23.57
N ASP A 592 -29.40 4.48 -22.97
CA ASP A 592 -30.27 5.63 -22.69
C ASP A 592 -30.16 6.11 -21.23
N ALA A 593 -29.28 5.51 -20.43
CA ALA A 593 -29.14 5.85 -19.00
C ALA A 593 -28.48 7.21 -18.81
N TYR A 594 -29.06 8.03 -17.95
CA TYR A 594 -28.50 9.34 -17.63
C TYR A 594 -28.77 9.77 -16.20
N TYR A 595 -27.79 10.48 -15.64
CA TYR A 595 -27.84 11.11 -14.32
C TYR A 595 -27.73 12.62 -14.52
N GLU A 596 -28.67 13.39 -13.97
CA GLU A 596 -28.78 14.84 -14.20
C GLU A 596 -28.87 15.62 -12.89
N ILE A 597 -28.03 16.64 -12.80
CA ILE A 597 -28.05 17.65 -11.75
C ILE A 597 -28.63 18.93 -12.35
N MET A 598 -29.75 19.39 -11.82
CA MET A 598 -30.37 20.67 -12.17
C MET A 598 -30.15 21.68 -11.04
N THR A 599 -29.63 22.85 -11.35
CA THR A 599 -29.56 23.94 -10.36
C THR A 599 -30.89 24.70 -10.28
N ASP A 600 -31.27 25.19 -9.10
CA ASP A 600 -32.39 26.13 -8.94
C ASP A 600 -32.11 27.46 -9.64
N GLY A 601 -30.85 27.88 -9.68
CA GLY A 601 -30.37 29.13 -10.26
C GLY A 601 -29.74 28.96 -11.64
N GLN A 602 -28.56 29.55 -11.80
CA GLN A 602 -27.63 29.36 -12.91
C GLN A 602 -26.23 29.19 -12.32
N MET A 603 -25.39 28.41 -12.98
CA MET A 603 -23.97 28.24 -12.65
C MET A 603 -23.13 28.79 -13.81
N ALA A 604 -21.96 29.31 -13.49
CA ALA A 604 -20.98 29.67 -14.52
C ALA A 604 -19.95 28.55 -14.60
N MET A 605 -19.82 27.96 -15.79
CA MET A 605 -18.65 27.16 -16.11
C MET A 605 -17.51 28.14 -16.39
N GLU A 606 -16.54 28.16 -15.48
CA GLU A 606 -15.35 29.00 -15.56
C GLU A 606 -14.39 28.48 -16.66
N ASP A 607 -13.28 29.17 -16.90
CA ASP A 607 -12.39 28.87 -18.03
C ASP A 607 -11.74 27.48 -17.92
N GLY A 608 -11.54 26.99 -16.69
CA GLY A 608 -11.04 25.65 -16.41
C GLY A 608 -12.01 24.52 -16.78
N GLY A 609 -13.32 24.76 -16.94
CA GLY A 609 -14.30 23.72 -17.31
C GLY A 609 -14.86 22.94 -16.12
N ILE A 610 -15.18 21.66 -16.32
CA ILE A 610 -15.81 20.78 -15.31
C ILE A 610 -14.82 19.69 -14.85
N CYS A 611 -14.81 19.45 -13.55
CA CYS A 611 -14.04 18.42 -12.87
C CYS A 611 -14.97 17.52 -12.05
N PHE A 612 -14.73 16.21 -12.04
CA PHE A 612 -15.44 15.27 -11.17
C PHE A 612 -14.63 13.99 -11.01
N ASP A 613 -14.83 13.28 -9.92
CA ASP A 613 -14.19 11.99 -9.67
C ASP A 613 -15.09 10.85 -10.14
N ALA A 614 -14.49 9.86 -10.80
CA ALA A 614 -15.19 8.70 -11.34
C ALA A 614 -14.44 7.40 -11.08
N MET A 615 -15.16 6.34 -10.70
CA MET A 615 -14.61 5.01 -10.45
C MET A 615 -15.42 3.94 -11.17
N ASP A 616 -14.77 3.21 -12.09
CA ASP A 616 -15.37 2.06 -12.76
C ASP A 616 -15.51 0.87 -11.79
N LEU A 617 -16.73 0.36 -11.63
CA LEU A 617 -17.06 -0.75 -10.74
C LEU A 617 -17.15 -2.10 -11.46
N ARG A 618 -16.85 -2.17 -12.75
CA ARG A 618 -16.89 -3.42 -13.52
C ARG A 618 -15.67 -4.30 -13.16
N GLU A 619 -15.93 -5.55 -12.78
CA GLU A 619 -14.87 -6.52 -12.44
C GLU A 619 -14.38 -7.34 -13.65
N GLU A 620 -15.30 -7.79 -14.49
CA GLU A 620 -15.03 -8.51 -15.73
C GLU A 620 -15.42 -7.63 -16.92
N ALA A 621 -14.92 -6.39 -16.93
CA ALA A 621 -15.01 -5.57 -18.14
C ALA A 621 -14.19 -6.26 -19.24
N ASP A 622 -14.77 -6.38 -20.45
CA ASP A 622 -13.92 -6.43 -21.65
C ASP A 622 -12.94 -5.25 -21.52
N ASP A 623 -11.66 -5.41 -21.87
CA ASP A 623 -10.54 -4.48 -21.58
C ASP A 623 -10.71 -3.00 -22.07
N GLU A 624 -11.92 -2.62 -22.49
CA GLU A 624 -12.42 -1.32 -22.85
C GLU A 624 -12.64 -0.41 -21.61
N PRO A 625 -11.94 0.74 -21.54
CA PRO A 625 -12.16 1.78 -20.53
C PRO A 625 -13.61 2.26 -20.44
N MET A 626 -13.99 2.80 -19.28
CA MET A 626 -15.30 3.44 -19.12
C MET A 626 -15.36 4.75 -19.92
N ASP A 627 -16.44 4.94 -20.67
CA ASP A 627 -16.70 6.18 -21.42
C ASP A 627 -18.19 6.51 -21.43
N PHE A 628 -18.50 7.79 -21.43
CA PHE A 628 -19.84 8.35 -21.43
C PHE A 628 -19.76 9.84 -21.80
N SER A 629 -20.90 10.41 -22.18
CA SER A 629 -20.97 11.82 -22.58
C SER A 629 -21.35 12.71 -21.40
N VAL A 630 -20.71 13.87 -21.27
CA VAL A 630 -21.13 14.94 -20.36
C VAL A 630 -21.82 16.02 -21.18
N VAL A 631 -23.05 16.36 -20.82
CA VAL A 631 -23.91 17.33 -21.50
C VAL A 631 -24.21 18.48 -20.55
N LEU A 632 -23.80 19.68 -20.93
CA LEU A 632 -24.16 20.92 -20.26
C LEU A 632 -25.34 21.56 -20.99
N THR A 633 -26.34 22.03 -20.24
CA THR A 633 -27.50 22.75 -20.80
C THR A 633 -27.57 24.13 -20.18
N ASP A 634 -27.62 25.19 -21.01
CA ASP A 634 -27.78 26.56 -20.52
C ASP A 634 -29.25 26.92 -20.21
N ILE A 635 -29.49 28.09 -19.62
CA ILE A 635 -30.86 28.59 -19.34
C ILE A 635 -31.72 28.83 -20.59
N HIS A 636 -31.11 28.87 -21.77
CA HIS A 636 -31.78 29.04 -23.06
C HIS A 636 -32.13 27.69 -23.72
N GLY A 637 -31.66 26.58 -23.14
CA GLY A 637 -31.87 25.23 -23.65
C GLY A 637 -30.89 24.82 -24.75
N ASN A 638 -29.78 25.55 -24.93
CA ASN A 638 -28.70 25.13 -25.83
C ASN A 638 -27.78 24.15 -25.10
N HIS A 639 -27.15 23.26 -25.86
CA HIS A 639 -26.30 22.20 -25.31
C HIS A 639 -24.82 22.36 -25.68
N ALA A 640 -23.97 21.86 -24.79
CA ALA A 640 -22.57 21.58 -25.09
C ALA A 640 -22.21 20.16 -24.61
N VAL A 641 -21.49 19.40 -25.45
CA VAL A 641 -21.23 17.98 -25.22
C VAL A 641 -19.75 17.64 -25.34
N SER A 642 -19.24 16.81 -24.43
CA SER A 642 -17.91 16.20 -24.51
C SER A 642 -17.97 14.73 -24.11
N SER A 643 -17.06 13.90 -24.62
CA SER A 643 -16.84 12.54 -24.10
C SER A 643 -15.82 12.56 -22.96
N VAL A 644 -15.94 11.64 -22.01
CA VAL A 644 -14.91 11.45 -20.98
C VAL A 644 -13.59 11.00 -21.60
N SER A 645 -13.66 10.10 -22.58
CA SER A 645 -12.47 9.59 -23.30
C SER A 645 -11.69 10.64 -24.08
N ASP A 646 -12.26 11.83 -24.31
CA ASP A 646 -11.54 12.98 -24.90
C ASP A 646 -10.59 13.66 -23.91
N SER A 647 -10.75 13.39 -22.60
CA SER A 647 -10.01 14.03 -21.51
C SER A 647 -9.14 13.04 -20.75
N VAL A 648 -9.72 11.92 -20.32
CA VAL A 648 -9.02 10.94 -19.49
C VAL A 648 -9.48 9.51 -19.79
N ILE A 649 -8.62 8.56 -19.49
CA ILE A 649 -8.97 7.14 -19.54
C ILE A 649 -9.38 6.72 -18.13
N LEU A 650 -10.65 6.36 -17.97
CA LEU A 650 -11.14 5.71 -16.76
C LEU A 650 -10.86 4.22 -16.82
N TYR A 651 -9.81 3.79 -16.11
CA TYR A 651 -9.44 2.38 -16.09
C TYR A 651 -10.49 1.53 -15.37
N PRO A 652 -10.77 0.32 -15.88
CA PRO A 652 -11.46 -0.70 -15.10
C PRO A 652 -10.58 -1.13 -13.91
N ALA A 653 -11.20 -1.82 -12.95
CA ALA A 653 -10.54 -2.26 -11.74
C ALA A 653 -9.31 -3.13 -12.01
N PHE A 654 -8.20 -2.92 -11.29
CA PHE A 654 -6.99 -3.72 -11.47
C PHE A 654 -7.15 -5.12 -10.85
N PRO A 655 -7.09 -6.23 -11.62
CA PRO A 655 -7.31 -7.57 -11.11
C PRO A 655 -6.04 -8.15 -10.44
N VAL A 656 -5.62 -7.56 -9.32
CA VAL A 656 -4.35 -7.85 -8.65
C VAL A 656 -4.37 -9.20 -7.92
N LYS A 657 -3.28 -9.97 -8.02
CA LYS A 657 -3.09 -11.23 -7.30
C LYS A 657 -1.90 -11.13 -6.36
N LEU A 658 -2.16 -10.71 -5.12
CA LEU A 658 -1.16 -10.49 -4.07
C LEU A 658 -0.50 -11.79 -3.56
N SER A 659 -1.16 -12.94 -3.66
CA SER A 659 -0.61 -14.21 -3.16
C SER A 659 -0.57 -15.31 -4.22
N LYS A 660 0.34 -16.27 -4.03
CA LYS A 660 0.46 -17.45 -4.90
C LYS A 660 -0.82 -18.29 -4.90
N ILE A 661 -1.56 -18.27 -3.80
CA ILE A 661 -2.83 -18.99 -3.68
C ILE A 661 -3.94 -18.30 -4.50
N GLN A 662 -4.02 -16.96 -4.53
CA GLN A 662 -4.94 -16.23 -5.42
C GLN A 662 -4.71 -16.60 -6.88
N TYR A 663 -3.44 -16.70 -7.31
CA TYR A 663 -3.11 -17.15 -8.65
C TYR A 663 -3.61 -18.58 -8.94
N LEU A 664 -3.37 -19.52 -8.02
CA LEU A 664 -3.83 -20.90 -8.18
C LEU A 664 -5.36 -21.06 -8.20
N THR A 665 -6.09 -20.14 -7.57
CA THR A 665 -7.56 -20.16 -7.52
C THR A 665 -8.21 -19.33 -8.62
N GLY A 666 -7.44 -18.48 -9.31
CA GLY A 666 -7.97 -17.51 -10.27
C GLY A 666 -8.76 -16.37 -9.62
N LYS A 667 -8.66 -16.18 -8.29
CA LYS A 667 -9.32 -15.09 -7.59
C LYS A 667 -8.42 -13.87 -7.56
N SER A 668 -8.82 -12.80 -8.24
CA SER A 668 -8.18 -11.50 -8.15
C SER A 668 -8.80 -10.67 -7.03
N GLU A 669 -8.04 -9.72 -6.53
CA GLU A 669 -8.55 -8.59 -5.76
C GLU A 669 -8.65 -7.41 -6.72
N TYR A 670 -9.87 -7.00 -7.02
CA TYR A 670 -10.15 -5.90 -7.94
C TYR A 670 -9.92 -4.57 -7.22
N LYS A 671 -8.77 -3.94 -7.49
CA LYS A 671 -8.45 -2.62 -6.96
C LYS A 671 -9.20 -1.57 -7.77
N ARG A 672 -10.09 -0.84 -7.10
CA ARG A 672 -10.89 0.23 -7.68
C ARG A 672 -10.43 1.53 -7.03
N GLN A 673 -10.35 2.59 -7.81
CA GLN A 673 -9.94 3.88 -7.32
C GLN A 673 -10.71 4.94 -8.09
N LEU A 674 -11.15 5.98 -7.39
CA LEU A 674 -11.67 7.18 -8.04
C LEU A 674 -10.54 7.81 -8.87
N GLN A 675 -10.93 8.43 -9.97
CA GLN A 675 -10.03 9.11 -10.88
C GLN A 675 -10.66 10.43 -11.27
N THR A 676 -9.88 11.50 -11.20
CA THR A 676 -10.37 12.82 -11.58
C THR A 676 -10.49 12.92 -13.10
N VAL A 677 -11.69 13.27 -13.56
CA VAL A 677 -12.02 13.60 -14.94
C VAL A 677 -12.10 15.10 -15.05
N HIS A 678 -11.19 15.70 -15.81
CA HIS A 678 -11.18 17.13 -16.08
C HIS A 678 -11.47 17.41 -17.55
N ILE A 679 -12.68 17.89 -17.85
CA ILE A 679 -13.09 18.31 -19.18
C ILE A 679 -12.98 19.83 -19.26
N THR A 680 -11.96 20.30 -19.96
CA THR A 680 -11.72 21.73 -20.21
C THR A 680 -12.83 22.34 -21.05
N ALA A 681 -13.06 23.65 -20.90
CA ALA A 681 -14.11 24.36 -21.63
C ALA A 681 -14.00 24.20 -23.16
N ASP A 682 -12.78 24.08 -23.70
CA ASP A 682 -12.52 23.96 -25.15
C ASP A 682 -12.79 22.55 -25.71
N GLN A 683 -12.90 21.52 -24.86
CA GLN A 683 -13.25 20.16 -25.28
C GLN A 683 -14.75 20.01 -25.57
N PHE A 684 -15.59 20.92 -25.07
CA PHE A 684 -17.02 20.90 -25.32
C PHE A 684 -17.37 21.36 -26.74
N VAL A 685 -18.06 20.50 -27.48
CA VAL A 685 -18.71 20.88 -28.74
C VAL A 685 -20.05 21.54 -28.42
N ALA A 686 -20.07 22.87 -28.51
CA ALA A 686 -21.24 23.69 -28.16
C ALA A 686 -22.13 24.04 -29.37
N GLU A 687 -23.45 24.06 -29.14
CA GLU A 687 -24.43 24.59 -30.09
C GLU A 687 -24.33 26.11 -30.25
N ASP A 688 -24.77 26.61 -31.42
CA ASP A 688 -24.82 28.06 -31.69
C ASP A 688 -25.69 28.79 -30.65
N GLY A 689 -25.06 29.66 -29.85
CA GLY A 689 -25.75 30.45 -28.83
C GLY A 689 -25.64 29.90 -27.40
N PHE A 690 -24.95 28.78 -27.20
CA PHE A 690 -24.63 28.26 -25.87
C PHE A 690 -23.90 29.29 -25.00
N ASN A 691 -24.39 29.51 -23.78
CA ASN A 691 -23.79 30.43 -22.83
C ASN A 691 -23.21 29.71 -21.60
N ARG A 692 -21.88 29.58 -21.55
CA ARG A 692 -21.13 28.95 -20.45
C ARG A 692 -21.34 29.60 -19.08
N GLU A 693 -21.73 30.88 -19.04
CA GLU A 693 -21.96 31.63 -17.80
C GLU A 693 -23.33 31.36 -17.17
N GLN A 694 -24.18 30.59 -17.85
CA GLN A 694 -25.58 30.40 -17.48
C GLN A 694 -26.01 28.94 -17.60
N ILE A 695 -25.19 28.03 -17.08
CA ILE A 695 -25.50 26.60 -17.02
C ILE A 695 -26.69 26.35 -16.09
N LYS A 696 -27.67 25.60 -16.58
CA LYS A 696 -28.88 25.21 -15.86
C LYS A 696 -28.85 23.74 -15.42
N SER A 697 -28.25 22.85 -16.21
CA SER A 697 -28.08 21.45 -15.82
C SER A 697 -26.81 20.84 -16.36
N ILE A 698 -26.34 19.81 -15.66
CA ILE A 698 -25.23 18.93 -16.02
C ILE A 698 -25.80 17.53 -16.09
N ARG A 699 -25.56 16.84 -17.20
CA ARG A 699 -26.05 15.48 -17.41
C ARG A 699 -24.91 14.56 -17.83
N PHE A 700 -24.76 13.47 -17.08
CA PHE A 700 -23.88 12.35 -17.39
C PHE A 700 -24.70 11.30 -18.13
N VAL A 701 -24.40 11.06 -19.41
CA VAL A 701 -25.17 10.20 -20.32
C VAL A 701 -24.35 8.97 -20.67
N PHE A 702 -24.75 7.81 -20.18
CA PHE A 702 -24.07 6.52 -20.37
C PHE A 702 -24.44 5.88 -21.71
N ASP A 703 -23.96 6.50 -22.80
CA ASP A 703 -24.35 6.18 -24.18
C ASP A 703 -23.34 5.33 -24.97
N ARG A 704 -22.22 4.95 -24.35
CA ARG A 704 -21.11 4.24 -25.01
C ARG A 704 -21.05 2.75 -24.69
N ILE A 705 -21.57 2.33 -23.54
CA ILE A 705 -21.47 0.96 -23.05
C ILE A 705 -22.86 0.52 -22.56
N GLU A 706 -23.37 -0.61 -23.05
CA GLU A 706 -24.74 -1.07 -22.73
C GLU A 706 -24.91 -1.58 -21.28
N ASN A 707 -23.80 -1.94 -20.64
CA ASN A 707 -23.77 -2.51 -19.30
C ASN A 707 -22.62 -1.90 -18.49
N GLY A 708 -22.94 -1.22 -17.40
CA GLY A 708 -21.90 -0.62 -16.58
C GLY A 708 -22.35 -0.33 -15.16
N ALA A 709 -21.35 -0.03 -14.34
CA ALA A 709 -21.51 0.36 -12.96
C ALA A 709 -20.38 1.36 -12.65
N ILE A 710 -20.73 2.47 -12.02
CA ILE A 710 -19.79 3.58 -11.75
C ILE A 710 -20.14 4.24 -10.42
N ASN A 711 -19.12 4.76 -9.74
CA ASN A 711 -19.30 5.80 -8.73
C ASN A 711 -18.88 7.16 -9.32
N LEU A 712 -19.66 8.20 -9.04
CA LEU A 712 -19.31 9.60 -9.32
C LEU A 712 -19.27 10.38 -8.01
N ASP A 713 -18.33 11.30 -7.92
CA ASP A 713 -18.07 12.11 -6.73
C ASP A 713 -17.47 13.48 -7.10
N ASN A 714 -17.40 14.42 -6.16
CA ASN A 714 -16.65 15.68 -6.28
C ASN A 714 -16.94 16.51 -7.54
N ILE A 715 -18.22 16.66 -7.89
CA ILE A 715 -18.61 17.35 -9.14
C ILE A 715 -18.47 18.86 -8.94
N ALA A 716 -17.57 19.49 -9.71
CA ALA A 716 -17.21 20.89 -9.55
C ALA A 716 -16.93 21.60 -10.89
N PHE A 717 -17.07 22.93 -10.91
CA PHE A 717 -16.42 23.78 -11.90
C PHE A 717 -15.08 24.29 -11.37
N VAL A 718 -14.10 24.50 -12.25
CA VAL A 718 -12.72 24.93 -11.91
C VAL A 718 -12.29 26.14 -12.77
N LYS A 719 -11.31 26.93 -12.30
CA LYS A 719 -10.93 28.24 -12.89
C LYS A 719 -9.83 28.18 -13.92
#